data_AF-A0A933C3U2-F1
#
_entry.id   AF-A0A933C3U2-F1
#
_cell.length_a   1.000
_cell.length_b   1.000
_cell.length_c   1.000
_cell.angle_alpha   90.00
_cell.angle_beta   90.00
_cell.angle_gamma   90.00
#
_symmetry.space_group_name_H-M   'P 1'
#
loop_
_entity.id
_entity.type
_entity.pdbx_description
1 polymer ?
#
loop_
_entity_poly.entity_id
_entity_poly.type
_entity_poly.pdbx_seq_one_letter_code
_entity_poly.pdbx_strand_id
1 'polypeptide(L)'
;MLEQRAQIPVEQRSYATFYVAFSTLLFLGTVWAVWDEVKIRRPWKEYQEAYYRTLYARLDSLKQAELNDIDSADVADLQRTVREAQDALQAHEYREAVGRKNALLKDLDVATREWRFARSRSDAAYYQYQKASLKGADVSDLRREVDRHDADIALYARQMEELNARISGLDSVINRYVDALQKAHADARALYARASSYDLKLQKAQEAPLEIGQVMLPDFEYTPFSEVKARIDRCQTCHLGWAEDTMADAPQPFTKHPLPELLTVHNPESFGCTPCHRGQGPALTKGYAHGDEDHYWETPILKGVEIYATCNSCHLEESVLKHAKPFTKAKQLVLESGCFGCHEIKGYSDAPKIGPSLNALTGKTNPEWIYRWLRNPREYNPHTRMPNFGFPDEEAEAITAYLVSIGKQSNYTPVAVQGSYRGGSPQRGRELFESVGCQACHVVGQNTVVRDERGTSYDIAPELTRVGSKVNPDWLFDWVRDPRHFNPTTRMPSLRLTEDEARHLAAYLMSLKDQRALPSVSLEVENAMKIRRGDALIRGYGCAGCHEIKGMEREGKVSVNLSDFGRKKVEQMDFGNIHELPRNSEIDFQQNADGTIAVKHTWSGWVYGKLKNARLYATERIVQKMPVFSFNDEEIKLIRSFLVSMTRDVPLAPHQRLYTKHVKDLEAGRKLSVHYNCIQCHDVEERGGFVRVLYEDPGLGPPPLPETQGAKVQEQWLYAFLKNPTTIRPWLKLRMPTFQFSEDEIGVIQKYFLAMSKQDFELREYAATRVDAKYIAPGRKLFELYQCAKCHPTGSADLSELSASDLAPDLGLAYKRLKPEWIVDWIIDPQKLQPGTRMPTFFYEGEAPDQETLGGDVREQAKALSTHIWNLGRRKQQ
;
A
#
# COMPACT_ATOMS: atom_id res chain seq x y z
N MET A 1 -71.99 -3.25 -39.38
CA MET A 1 -71.05 -4.36 -39.67
C MET A 1 -71.32 -5.63 -38.87
N LEU A 2 -71.46 -5.57 -37.54
CA LEU A 2 -71.67 -6.78 -36.72
C LEU A 2 -73.04 -7.46 -36.95
N GLU A 3 -74.10 -6.67 -37.16
CA GLU A 3 -75.46 -7.20 -37.43
C GLU A 3 -75.57 -7.89 -38.81
N GLN A 4 -74.95 -7.33 -39.86
CA GLN A 4 -74.92 -7.96 -41.18
C GLN A 4 -74.06 -9.24 -41.22
N ARG A 5 -73.04 -9.34 -40.36
CA ARG A 5 -72.17 -10.53 -40.27
C ARG A 5 -72.89 -11.72 -39.62
N ALA A 6 -73.87 -11.45 -38.74
CA ALA A 6 -74.65 -12.48 -38.05
C ALA A 6 -75.54 -13.30 -39.02
N GLN A 7 -75.93 -12.72 -40.16
CA GLN A 7 -76.79 -13.36 -41.17
C GLN A 7 -76.03 -14.28 -42.15
N ILE A 8 -74.70 -14.23 -42.18
CA ILE A 8 -73.87 -15.11 -43.01
C ILE A 8 -73.62 -16.43 -42.25
N PRO A 9 -73.86 -17.62 -42.83
CA PRO A 9 -73.54 -18.91 -42.20
C PRO A 9 -72.09 -18.97 -41.73
N VAL A 10 -71.81 -19.55 -40.56
CA VAL A 10 -70.46 -19.56 -39.95
C VAL A 10 -69.40 -20.10 -40.91
N GLU A 11 -69.77 -21.09 -41.71
CA GLU A 11 -68.96 -21.76 -42.73
C GLU A 11 -68.51 -20.83 -43.89
N GLN A 12 -69.22 -19.74 -44.13
CA GLN A 12 -68.98 -18.79 -45.22
C GLN A 12 -68.36 -17.46 -44.75
N ARG A 13 -68.16 -17.28 -43.44
CA ARG A 13 -67.56 -16.06 -42.90
C ARG A 13 -66.05 -16.09 -43.15
N SER A 14 -65.56 -15.14 -43.94
CA SER A 14 -64.11 -14.94 -44.06
C SER A 14 -63.53 -14.38 -42.76
N TYR A 15 -62.59 -15.13 -42.19
CA TYR A 15 -61.75 -14.67 -41.07
C TYR A 15 -60.38 -14.17 -41.56
N ALA A 16 -60.14 -14.14 -42.88
CA ALA A 16 -58.85 -13.80 -43.46
C ALA A 16 -58.33 -12.44 -42.96
N THR A 17 -59.18 -11.41 -42.89
CA THR A 17 -58.79 -10.09 -42.38
C THR A 17 -58.40 -10.11 -40.89
N PHE A 18 -59.13 -10.86 -40.05
CA PHE A 18 -58.80 -11.00 -38.63
C PHE A 18 -57.53 -11.84 -38.45
N TYR A 19 -57.38 -12.92 -39.21
CA TYR A 19 -56.19 -13.76 -39.20
C TYR A 19 -54.94 -12.97 -39.62
N VAL A 20 -55.02 -12.18 -40.71
CA VAL A 20 -53.93 -11.30 -41.16
C VAL A 20 -53.63 -10.23 -40.10
N ALA A 21 -54.65 -9.59 -39.52
CA ALA A 21 -54.45 -8.57 -38.48
C ALA A 21 -53.78 -9.15 -37.22
N PHE A 22 -54.28 -10.27 -36.68
CA PHE A 22 -53.70 -10.92 -35.51
C PHE A 22 -52.32 -11.52 -35.80
N SER A 23 -52.11 -12.13 -36.97
CA SER A 23 -50.79 -12.63 -37.38
C SER A 23 -49.78 -11.49 -37.54
N THR A 24 -50.23 -10.33 -38.06
CA THR A 24 -49.38 -9.13 -38.17
C THR A 24 -49.04 -8.57 -36.79
N LEU A 25 -50.01 -8.48 -35.87
CA LEU A 25 -49.75 -8.06 -34.49
C LEU A 25 -48.81 -9.01 -33.76
N LEU A 26 -48.99 -10.33 -33.92
CA LEU A 26 -48.09 -11.33 -33.35
C LEU A 26 -46.68 -11.21 -33.94
N PHE A 27 -46.56 -11.02 -35.27
CA PHE A 27 -45.29 -10.81 -35.93
C PHE A 27 -44.60 -9.53 -35.43
N LEU A 28 -45.30 -8.40 -35.39
CA LEU A 28 -44.76 -7.14 -34.88
C LEU A 28 -44.37 -7.24 -33.40
N GLY A 29 -45.18 -7.91 -32.59
CA GLY A 29 -44.86 -8.19 -31.18
C GLY A 29 -43.62 -9.08 -31.04
N THR A 30 -43.46 -10.07 -31.91
CA THR A 30 -42.27 -10.95 -31.94
C THR A 30 -41.03 -10.18 -32.38
N VAL A 31 -41.13 -9.37 -33.44
CA VAL A 31 -40.04 -8.50 -33.91
C VAL A 31 -39.63 -7.51 -32.82
N TRP A 32 -40.60 -6.90 -32.14
CA TRP A 32 -40.35 -6.02 -31.02
C TRP A 32 -39.69 -6.75 -29.85
N ALA A 33 -40.17 -7.94 -29.48
CA ALA A 33 -39.58 -8.73 -28.39
C ALA A 33 -38.12 -9.13 -28.69
N VAL A 34 -37.82 -9.52 -29.93
CA VAL A 34 -36.45 -9.80 -30.37
C VAL A 34 -35.59 -8.54 -30.32
N TRP A 35 -36.12 -7.40 -30.78
CA TRP A 35 -35.41 -6.13 -30.73
C TRP A 35 -35.16 -5.65 -29.28
N ASP A 36 -36.15 -5.75 -28.39
CA ASP A 36 -36.03 -5.46 -26.97
C ASP A 36 -34.96 -6.33 -26.30
N GLU A 37 -35.00 -7.65 -26.55
CA GLU A 37 -34.05 -8.60 -26.00
C GLU A 37 -32.61 -8.36 -26.48
N VAL A 38 -32.43 -8.01 -27.76
CA VAL A 38 -31.08 -7.83 -28.35
C VAL A 38 -30.51 -6.44 -28.08
N LYS A 39 -31.32 -5.39 -28.13
CA LYS A 39 -30.85 -3.99 -28.06
C LYS A 39 -31.10 -3.31 -26.71
N ILE A 40 -32.25 -3.52 -26.09
CA ILE A 40 -32.59 -2.84 -24.84
C ILE A 40 -32.05 -3.60 -23.62
N ARG A 41 -32.23 -4.93 -23.59
CA ARG A 41 -31.88 -5.76 -22.42
C ARG A 41 -30.43 -6.23 -22.39
N ARG A 42 -29.73 -6.21 -23.54
CA ARG A 42 -28.34 -6.69 -23.66
C ARG A 42 -27.35 -5.64 -24.21
N PRO A 43 -27.38 -4.38 -23.74
CA PRO A 43 -26.47 -3.34 -24.23
C PRO A 43 -24.99 -3.63 -23.86
N TRP A 44 -24.75 -4.49 -22.87
CA TRP A 44 -23.41 -4.96 -22.50
C TRP A 44 -22.64 -5.63 -23.64
N LYS A 45 -23.34 -6.23 -24.63
CA LYS A 45 -22.68 -6.83 -25.80
C LYS A 45 -21.91 -5.80 -26.62
N GLU A 46 -22.45 -4.58 -26.73
CA GLU A 46 -21.78 -3.49 -27.46
C GLU A 46 -20.46 -3.08 -26.77
N TYR A 47 -20.38 -3.18 -25.44
CA TYR A 47 -19.14 -2.96 -24.69
C TYR A 47 -18.11 -4.05 -24.97
N GLN A 48 -18.52 -5.32 -25.01
CA GLN A 48 -17.60 -6.42 -25.32
C GLN A 48 -17.12 -6.37 -26.77
N GLU A 49 -18.00 -6.10 -27.73
CA GLU A 49 -17.63 -5.91 -29.13
C GLU A 49 -16.65 -4.74 -29.30
N ALA A 50 -16.87 -3.62 -28.61
CA ALA A 50 -15.97 -2.47 -28.62
C ALA A 50 -14.61 -2.78 -27.96
N TYR A 51 -14.62 -3.53 -26.86
CA TYR A 51 -13.42 -4.01 -26.19
C TYR A 51 -12.58 -4.87 -27.13
N TYR A 52 -13.16 -5.94 -27.71
CA TYR A 52 -12.43 -6.83 -28.59
C TYR A 52 -11.92 -6.11 -29.84
N ARG A 53 -12.70 -5.17 -30.41
CA ARG A 53 -12.23 -4.32 -31.51
C ARG A 53 -10.98 -3.52 -31.15
N THR A 54 -10.95 -2.95 -29.94
CA THR A 54 -9.79 -2.19 -29.45
C THR A 54 -8.61 -3.11 -29.17
N LEU A 55 -8.85 -4.27 -28.56
CA LEU A 55 -7.84 -5.28 -28.29
C LEU A 55 -7.20 -5.78 -29.60
N TYR A 56 -7.99 -6.06 -30.64
CA TYR A 56 -7.48 -6.47 -31.96
C TYR A 56 -6.57 -5.41 -32.56
N ALA A 57 -7.02 -4.16 -32.62
CA ALA A 57 -6.25 -3.07 -33.19
C ALA A 57 -4.89 -2.90 -32.47
N ARG A 58 -4.87 -3.09 -31.15
CA ARG A 58 -3.64 -3.02 -30.36
C ARG A 58 -2.72 -4.21 -30.58
N LEU A 59 -3.25 -5.43 -30.52
CA LEU A 59 -2.46 -6.64 -30.74
C LEU A 59 -1.86 -6.65 -32.15
N ASP A 60 -2.63 -6.23 -33.15
CA ASP A 60 -2.12 -6.09 -34.52
C ASP A 60 -1.04 -5.01 -34.62
N SER A 61 -1.27 -3.83 -34.02
CA SER A 61 -0.24 -2.78 -33.96
C SER A 61 1.05 -3.24 -33.28
N LEU A 62 0.96 -3.99 -32.17
CA LEU A 62 2.13 -4.54 -31.48
C LEU A 62 2.85 -5.58 -32.34
N LYS A 63 2.10 -6.45 -33.02
CA LYS A 63 2.65 -7.40 -33.99
C LYS A 63 3.40 -6.68 -35.12
N GLN A 64 2.81 -5.64 -35.70
CA GLN A 64 3.46 -4.86 -36.77
C GLN A 64 4.72 -4.14 -36.26
N ALA A 65 4.71 -3.62 -35.04
CA ALA A 65 5.89 -3.01 -34.43
C ALA A 65 7.04 -4.02 -34.28
N GLU A 66 6.77 -5.23 -33.79
CA GLU A 66 7.77 -6.30 -33.71
C GLU A 66 8.28 -6.73 -35.09
N LEU A 67 7.41 -6.80 -36.10
CA LEU A 67 7.82 -7.12 -37.47
C LEU A 67 8.72 -6.05 -38.08
N ASN A 68 8.47 -4.78 -37.77
CA ASN A 68 9.27 -3.64 -38.24
C ASN A 68 10.63 -3.52 -37.53
N ASP A 69 10.76 -4.06 -36.32
CA ASP A 69 12.01 -4.08 -35.54
C ASP A 69 13.00 -5.16 -36.01
N ILE A 70 12.53 -6.11 -36.82
CA ILE A 70 13.39 -7.16 -37.39
C ILE A 70 14.27 -6.55 -38.49
N ASP A 71 15.59 -6.69 -38.36
CA ASP A 71 16.54 -6.20 -39.35
C ASP A 71 16.34 -6.92 -40.70
N SER A 72 16.15 -6.13 -41.76
CA SER A 72 16.08 -6.61 -43.13
C SER A 72 17.33 -7.41 -43.56
N ALA A 73 18.50 -7.14 -42.99
CA ALA A 73 19.74 -7.87 -43.22
C ALA A 73 19.67 -9.29 -42.62
N ASP A 74 19.17 -9.43 -41.40
CA ASP A 74 19.00 -10.73 -40.73
C ASP A 74 17.99 -11.61 -41.48
N VAL A 75 16.90 -11.00 -41.97
CA VAL A 75 15.91 -11.69 -42.82
C VAL A 75 16.56 -12.18 -44.10
N ALA A 76 17.34 -11.32 -44.78
CA ALA A 76 18.01 -11.68 -46.02
C ALA A 76 19.06 -12.79 -45.82
N ASP A 77 19.81 -12.73 -44.71
CA ASP A 77 20.82 -13.71 -44.34
C ASP A 77 20.22 -15.08 -44.01
N LEU A 78 19.14 -15.11 -43.22
CA LEU A 78 18.42 -16.36 -42.91
C LEU A 78 17.74 -16.95 -44.16
N GLN A 79 17.15 -16.12 -45.02
CA GLN A 79 16.60 -16.59 -46.29
C GLN A 79 17.69 -17.18 -47.20
N ARG A 80 18.87 -16.58 -47.21
CA ARG A 80 20.04 -17.14 -47.91
C ARG A 80 20.46 -18.47 -47.29
N THR A 81 20.59 -18.54 -45.97
CA THR A 81 20.97 -19.77 -45.24
C THR A 81 19.99 -20.92 -45.48
N VAL A 82 18.68 -20.65 -45.47
CA VAL A 82 17.64 -21.64 -45.81
C VAL A 82 17.77 -22.10 -47.26
N ARG A 83 17.95 -21.18 -48.21
CA ARG A 83 18.16 -21.51 -49.63
C ARG A 83 19.41 -22.37 -49.82
N GLU A 84 20.53 -21.99 -49.22
CA GLU A 84 21.79 -22.74 -49.29
C GLU A 84 21.65 -24.16 -48.70
N ALA A 85 21.00 -24.30 -47.53
CA ALA A 85 20.73 -25.61 -46.93
C ALA A 85 19.79 -26.48 -47.79
N GLN A 86 18.82 -25.85 -48.47
CA GLN A 86 17.88 -26.54 -49.36
C GLN A 86 18.54 -26.95 -50.69
N ASP A 87 19.38 -26.11 -51.25
CA ASP A 87 20.20 -26.41 -52.44
C ASP A 87 21.25 -27.48 -52.12
N ALA A 88 21.75 -27.53 -50.89
CA ALA A 88 22.66 -28.60 -50.44
C ALA A 88 22.01 -29.99 -50.48
N LEU A 89 20.67 -30.10 -50.44
CA LEU A 89 19.96 -31.37 -50.70
C LEU A 89 20.02 -31.80 -52.18
N GLN A 90 20.47 -30.93 -53.09
CA GLN A 90 20.76 -31.29 -54.49
C GLN A 90 22.21 -31.71 -54.71
N ALA A 91 23.06 -31.60 -53.68
CA ALA A 91 24.45 -32.02 -53.75
C ALA A 91 24.55 -33.50 -54.19
N HIS A 92 25.57 -33.78 -55.00
CA HIS A 92 25.80 -35.13 -55.50
C HIS A 92 25.94 -36.13 -54.35
N GLU A 93 26.68 -35.76 -53.30
CA GLU A 93 26.89 -36.58 -52.09
C GLU A 93 25.57 -36.96 -51.40
N TYR A 94 24.65 -36.02 -51.21
CA TYR A 94 23.34 -36.30 -50.59
C TYR A 94 22.48 -37.20 -51.48
N ARG A 95 22.33 -36.86 -52.77
CA ARG A 95 21.51 -37.64 -53.70
C ARG A 95 22.04 -39.06 -53.89
N GLU A 96 23.36 -39.21 -53.93
CA GLU A 96 24.01 -40.51 -53.99
C GLU A 96 23.81 -41.30 -52.69
N ALA A 97 23.98 -40.67 -51.52
CA ALA A 97 23.75 -41.32 -50.23
C ALA A 97 22.30 -41.81 -50.08
N VAL A 98 21.32 -40.98 -50.45
CA VAL A 98 19.89 -41.36 -50.47
C VAL A 98 19.63 -42.48 -51.48
N GLY A 99 20.18 -42.40 -52.69
CA GLY A 99 20.05 -43.42 -53.72
C GLY A 99 20.63 -44.77 -53.28
N ARG A 100 21.84 -44.77 -52.72
CA ARG A 100 22.52 -45.95 -52.17
C ARG A 100 21.76 -46.52 -50.96
N LYS A 101 21.28 -45.67 -50.05
CA LYS A 101 20.46 -46.10 -48.91
C LYS A 101 19.19 -46.81 -49.39
N ASN A 102 18.49 -46.25 -50.37
CA ASN A 102 17.29 -46.86 -50.94
C ASN A 102 17.58 -48.20 -51.63
N ALA A 103 18.74 -48.36 -52.27
CA ALA A 103 19.18 -49.64 -52.81
C ALA A 103 19.46 -50.66 -51.71
N LEU A 104 20.24 -50.29 -50.69
CA LEU A 104 20.55 -51.16 -49.55
C LEU A 104 19.31 -51.54 -48.74
N LEU A 105 18.31 -50.66 -48.64
CA LEU A 105 17.03 -50.97 -48.00
C LEU A 105 16.25 -52.04 -48.78
N LYS A 106 16.29 -52.01 -50.12
CA LYS A 106 15.70 -53.08 -50.94
C LYS A 106 16.44 -54.40 -50.74
N ASP A 107 17.77 -54.36 -50.70
CA ASP A 107 18.59 -55.56 -50.44
C ASP A 107 18.34 -56.11 -49.04
N LEU A 108 18.18 -55.23 -48.04
CA LEU A 108 17.84 -55.60 -46.67
C LEU A 108 16.45 -56.23 -46.57
N ASP A 109 15.46 -55.73 -47.31
CA ASP A 109 14.12 -56.33 -47.38
C ASP A 109 14.17 -57.74 -47.97
N VAL A 110 14.94 -57.93 -49.05
CA VAL A 110 15.17 -59.26 -49.65
C VAL A 110 15.86 -60.19 -48.64
N ALA A 111 16.98 -59.78 -48.03
CA ALA A 111 17.69 -60.58 -47.05
C ALA A 111 16.82 -60.94 -45.84
N THR A 112 16.01 -59.99 -45.37
CA THR A 112 15.04 -60.20 -44.28
C THR A 112 13.98 -61.22 -44.66
N ARG A 113 13.46 -61.16 -45.89
CA ARG A 113 12.49 -62.12 -46.40
C ARG A 113 13.08 -63.52 -46.51
N GLU A 114 14.28 -63.66 -47.08
CA GLU A 114 14.95 -64.95 -47.22
C GLU A 114 15.33 -65.53 -45.86
N TRP A 115 15.76 -64.71 -44.90
CA TRP A 115 15.98 -65.11 -43.51
C TRP A 115 14.70 -65.68 -42.88
N ARG A 116 13.54 -65.02 -43.08
CA ARG A 116 12.24 -65.50 -42.59
C ARG A 116 11.86 -66.85 -43.21
N PHE A 117 12.10 -67.01 -44.52
CA PHE A 117 11.84 -68.29 -45.19
C PHE A 117 12.79 -69.40 -44.76
N ALA A 118 14.08 -69.10 -44.59
CA ALA A 118 15.07 -70.05 -44.08
C ALA A 118 14.69 -70.52 -42.67
N ARG A 119 14.24 -69.62 -41.79
CA ARG A 119 13.75 -69.95 -40.45
C ARG A 119 12.53 -70.86 -40.48
N SER A 120 11.54 -70.52 -41.30
CA SER A 120 10.33 -71.33 -41.49
C SER A 120 10.66 -72.74 -42.01
N ARG A 121 11.60 -72.85 -42.98
CA ARG A 121 12.07 -74.14 -43.49
C ARG A 121 12.85 -74.94 -42.45
N SER A 122 13.72 -74.30 -41.66
CA SER A 122 14.45 -74.97 -40.57
C SER A 122 13.49 -75.51 -39.51
N ASP A 123 12.52 -74.71 -39.06
CA ASP A 123 11.51 -75.13 -38.08
C ASP A 123 10.71 -76.36 -38.58
N ALA A 124 10.32 -76.35 -39.86
CA ALA A 124 9.61 -77.45 -40.49
C ALA A 124 10.48 -78.73 -40.58
N ALA A 125 11.73 -78.60 -41.03
CA ALA A 125 12.68 -79.71 -41.10
C ALA A 125 13.00 -80.27 -39.71
N TYR A 126 13.16 -79.41 -38.71
CA TYR A 126 13.44 -79.78 -37.32
C TYR A 126 12.29 -80.55 -36.69
N TYR A 127 11.04 -80.15 -36.98
CA TYR A 127 9.85 -80.90 -36.59
C TYR A 127 9.84 -82.31 -37.18
N GLN A 128 10.14 -82.47 -38.48
CA GLN A 128 10.21 -83.79 -39.12
C GLN A 128 11.36 -84.64 -38.56
N TYR A 129 12.54 -84.03 -38.34
CA TYR A 129 13.69 -84.66 -37.68
C TYR A 129 13.33 -85.20 -36.29
N GLN A 130 12.71 -84.40 -35.42
CA GLN A 130 12.28 -84.85 -34.09
C GLN A 130 11.26 -85.98 -34.16
N LYS A 131 10.26 -85.85 -35.05
CA LYS A 131 9.22 -86.87 -35.25
C LYS A 131 9.81 -88.20 -35.72
N ALA A 132 10.81 -88.18 -36.59
CA ALA A 132 11.50 -89.37 -37.07
C ALA A 132 12.43 -89.99 -36.00
N SER A 133 13.13 -89.15 -35.24
CA SER A 133 14.02 -89.56 -34.14
C SER A 133 13.26 -90.29 -33.03
N LEU A 134 12.10 -89.75 -32.61
CA LEU A 134 11.22 -90.38 -31.61
C LEU A 134 10.64 -91.73 -32.07
N LYS A 135 10.61 -92.01 -33.38
CA LYS A 135 10.14 -93.26 -33.96
C LYS A 135 11.27 -94.28 -34.23
N GLY A 136 12.51 -93.95 -33.89
CA GLY A 136 13.67 -94.83 -34.09
C GLY A 136 14.09 -95.02 -35.55
N ALA A 137 13.68 -94.12 -36.46
CA ALA A 137 14.10 -94.14 -37.87
C ALA A 137 15.50 -93.50 -38.05
N ASP A 138 16.18 -93.79 -39.17
CA ASP A 138 17.41 -93.08 -39.55
C ASP A 138 17.07 -91.61 -39.85
N VAL A 139 17.73 -90.70 -39.13
CA VAL A 139 17.49 -89.25 -39.19
C VAL A 139 18.65 -88.47 -39.80
N SER A 140 19.66 -89.15 -40.32
CA SER A 140 20.89 -88.51 -40.81
C SER A 140 20.62 -87.50 -41.94
N ASP A 141 19.70 -87.80 -42.87
CA ASP A 141 19.29 -86.88 -43.94
C ASP A 141 18.50 -85.66 -43.44
N LEU A 142 17.52 -85.87 -42.56
CA LEU A 142 16.73 -84.79 -41.96
C LEU A 142 17.59 -83.86 -41.10
N ARG A 143 18.59 -84.41 -40.39
CA ARG A 143 19.54 -83.61 -39.62
C ARG A 143 20.41 -82.75 -40.54
N ARG A 144 20.90 -83.31 -41.65
CA ARG A 144 21.63 -82.55 -42.68
C ARG A 144 20.78 -81.43 -43.28
N GLU A 145 19.48 -81.62 -43.41
CA GLU A 145 18.55 -80.61 -43.92
C GLU A 145 18.33 -79.45 -42.92
N VAL A 146 18.17 -79.77 -41.63
CA VAL A 146 18.14 -78.75 -40.54
C VAL A 146 19.44 -77.96 -40.50
N ASP A 147 20.59 -78.64 -40.45
CA ASP A 147 21.89 -77.98 -40.37
C ASP A 147 22.15 -77.08 -41.59
N ARG A 148 21.62 -77.44 -42.78
CA ARG A 148 21.68 -76.61 -44.00
C ARG A 148 20.82 -75.35 -43.85
N HIS A 149 19.59 -75.45 -43.40
CA HIS A 149 18.72 -74.28 -43.23
C HIS A 149 19.18 -73.38 -42.07
N ASP A 150 19.74 -73.93 -41.01
CA ASP A 150 20.37 -73.15 -39.93
C ASP A 150 21.61 -72.38 -40.43
N ALA A 151 22.39 -72.96 -41.35
CA ALA A 151 23.48 -72.27 -42.01
C ALA A 151 22.96 -71.10 -42.89
N ASP A 152 21.84 -71.28 -43.61
CA ASP A 152 21.18 -70.22 -44.38
C ASP A 152 20.70 -69.08 -43.45
N ILE A 153 20.11 -69.39 -42.29
CA ILE A 153 19.70 -68.41 -41.28
C ILE A 153 20.90 -67.59 -40.81
N ALA A 154 22.02 -68.25 -40.45
CA ALA A 154 23.23 -67.58 -40.00
C ALA A 154 23.93 -66.76 -41.10
N LEU A 155 23.77 -67.14 -42.37
CA LEU A 155 24.24 -66.39 -43.52
C LEU A 155 23.43 -65.10 -43.70
N TYR A 156 22.10 -65.21 -43.81
CA TYR A 156 21.23 -64.04 -44.02
C TYR A 156 21.24 -63.09 -42.82
N ALA A 157 21.39 -63.60 -41.59
CA ALA A 157 21.54 -62.77 -40.40
C ALA A 157 22.80 -61.88 -40.48
N ARG A 158 23.95 -62.45 -40.89
CA ARG A 158 25.19 -61.68 -41.11
C ARG A 158 25.05 -60.67 -42.24
N GLN A 159 24.38 -61.04 -43.34
CA GLN A 159 24.10 -60.11 -44.44
C GLN A 159 23.23 -58.93 -43.98
N MET A 160 22.20 -59.18 -43.16
CA MET A 160 21.36 -58.12 -42.59
C MET A 160 22.16 -57.20 -41.67
N GLU A 161 23.04 -57.73 -40.82
CA GLU A 161 23.90 -56.93 -39.94
C GLU A 161 24.84 -56.02 -40.73
N GLU A 162 25.47 -56.55 -41.79
CA GLU A 162 26.34 -55.78 -42.68
C GLU A 162 25.57 -54.69 -43.45
N LEU A 163 24.39 -55.02 -43.98
CA LEU A 163 23.53 -54.05 -44.67
C LEU A 163 23.07 -52.93 -43.72
N ASN A 164 22.70 -53.28 -42.48
CA ASN A 164 22.33 -52.29 -41.46
C ASN A 164 23.50 -51.37 -41.11
N ALA A 165 24.71 -51.91 -40.91
CA ALA A 165 25.89 -51.09 -40.64
C ALA A 165 26.18 -50.09 -41.78
N ARG A 166 26.03 -50.52 -43.04
CA ARG A 166 26.18 -49.66 -44.23
C ARG A 166 25.08 -48.59 -44.30
N ILE A 167 23.83 -48.93 -43.98
CA ILE A 167 22.71 -47.99 -43.92
C ILE A 167 22.96 -46.93 -42.84
N SER A 168 23.37 -47.33 -41.63
CA SER A 168 23.68 -46.38 -40.55
C SER A 168 24.83 -45.42 -40.92
N GLY A 169 25.83 -45.88 -41.67
CA GLY A 169 26.87 -45.02 -42.23
C GLY A 169 26.30 -43.94 -43.16
N LEU A 170 25.35 -44.30 -44.03
CA LEU A 170 24.67 -43.36 -44.94
C LEU A 170 23.71 -42.42 -44.19
N ASP A 171 23.07 -42.89 -43.11
CA ASP A 171 22.21 -42.05 -42.27
C ASP A 171 22.99 -40.89 -41.65
N SER A 172 24.23 -41.13 -41.21
CA SER A 172 25.08 -40.05 -40.70
C SER A 172 25.34 -38.95 -41.75
N VAL A 173 25.47 -39.32 -43.02
CA VAL A 173 25.65 -38.37 -44.13
C VAL A 173 24.35 -37.61 -44.39
N ILE A 174 23.23 -38.31 -44.50
CA ILE A 174 21.91 -37.74 -44.79
C ILE A 174 21.48 -36.78 -43.66
N ASN A 175 21.64 -37.18 -42.40
CA ASN A 175 21.22 -36.37 -41.25
C ASN A 175 21.98 -35.05 -41.16
N ARG A 176 23.27 -34.99 -41.53
CA ARG A 176 24.01 -33.70 -41.56
C ARG A 176 23.32 -32.64 -42.41
N TYR A 177 22.77 -33.01 -43.57
CA TYR A 177 22.07 -32.06 -44.45
C TYR A 177 20.66 -31.75 -43.95
N VAL A 178 19.94 -32.77 -43.47
CA VAL A 178 18.57 -32.60 -42.93
C VAL A 178 18.58 -31.74 -41.67
N ASP A 179 19.51 -31.99 -40.75
CA ASP A 179 19.65 -31.22 -39.51
C ASP A 179 20.05 -29.77 -39.79
N ALA A 180 20.92 -29.52 -40.78
CA ALA A 180 21.28 -28.17 -41.20
C ALA A 180 20.05 -27.39 -41.72
N LEU A 181 19.20 -28.02 -42.53
CA LEU A 181 17.96 -27.41 -43.01
C LEU A 181 16.95 -27.19 -41.87
N GLN A 182 16.81 -28.16 -40.97
CA GLN A 182 15.94 -28.04 -39.80
C GLN A 182 16.38 -26.90 -38.88
N LYS A 183 17.69 -26.77 -38.65
CA LYS A 183 18.28 -25.67 -37.88
C LYS A 183 18.02 -24.32 -38.55
N ALA A 184 18.29 -24.18 -39.85
CA ALA A 184 18.01 -22.95 -40.58
C ALA A 184 16.53 -22.54 -40.51
N HIS A 185 15.60 -23.50 -40.59
CA HIS A 185 14.18 -23.23 -40.37
C HIS A 185 13.83 -22.88 -38.92
N ALA A 186 14.50 -23.47 -37.93
CA ALA A 186 14.30 -23.14 -36.52
C ALA A 186 14.78 -21.72 -36.22
N ASP A 187 15.94 -21.33 -36.73
CA ASP A 187 16.52 -20.00 -36.59
C ASP A 187 15.61 -18.95 -37.26
N ALA A 188 15.08 -19.25 -38.46
CA ALA A 188 14.08 -18.40 -39.12
C ALA A 188 12.78 -18.25 -38.31
N ARG A 189 12.27 -19.32 -37.68
CA ARG A 189 11.09 -19.24 -36.80
C ARG A 189 11.38 -18.45 -35.52
N ALA A 190 12.58 -18.58 -34.96
CA ALA A 190 13.00 -17.87 -33.77
C ALA A 190 13.00 -16.34 -34.00
N LEU A 191 13.41 -15.90 -35.20
CA LEU A 191 13.37 -14.48 -35.59
C LEU A 191 11.95 -13.89 -35.49
N TYR A 192 10.93 -14.64 -35.92
CA TYR A 192 9.53 -14.20 -35.89
C TYR A 192 8.79 -14.59 -34.60
N ALA A 193 9.43 -15.28 -33.65
CA ALA A 193 8.73 -15.87 -32.51
C ALA A 193 7.95 -14.85 -31.68
N ARG A 194 8.50 -13.63 -31.49
CA ARG A 194 7.82 -12.53 -30.80
C ARG A 194 6.57 -12.08 -31.56
N ALA A 195 6.68 -11.82 -32.87
CA ALA A 195 5.54 -11.44 -33.72
C ALA A 195 4.47 -12.55 -33.79
N SER A 196 4.88 -13.81 -33.97
CA SER A 196 3.97 -14.97 -34.00
C SER A 196 3.29 -15.25 -32.66
N SER A 197 3.85 -14.79 -31.54
CA SER A 197 3.17 -14.88 -30.24
C SER A 197 1.87 -14.05 -30.19
N TYR A 198 1.80 -12.96 -30.97
CA TYR A 198 0.60 -12.14 -31.09
C TYR A 198 -0.47 -12.79 -31.97
N ASP A 199 -0.11 -13.66 -32.91
CA ASP A 199 -1.09 -14.41 -33.72
C ASP A 199 -1.97 -15.30 -32.84
N LEU A 200 -1.38 -15.99 -31.88
CA LEU A 200 -2.13 -16.79 -30.92
C LEU A 200 -3.06 -15.93 -30.05
N LYS A 201 -2.60 -14.74 -29.64
CA LYS A 201 -3.42 -13.80 -28.85
C LYS A 201 -4.58 -13.24 -29.67
N LEU A 202 -4.33 -12.89 -30.93
CA LEU A 202 -5.34 -12.42 -31.88
C LEU A 202 -6.40 -13.50 -32.12
N GLN A 203 -5.97 -14.74 -32.38
CA GLN A 203 -6.88 -15.87 -32.58
C GLN A 203 -7.76 -16.11 -31.36
N LYS A 204 -7.16 -16.15 -30.15
CA LYS A 204 -7.91 -16.31 -28.91
C LYS A 204 -8.94 -15.20 -28.71
N ALA A 205 -8.56 -13.95 -28.99
CA ALA A 205 -9.50 -12.84 -28.89
C ALA A 205 -10.64 -12.99 -29.91
N GLN A 206 -10.35 -13.42 -31.15
CA GLN A 206 -11.34 -13.64 -32.24
C GLN A 206 -12.36 -14.72 -31.91
N GLU A 207 -11.92 -15.77 -31.22
CA GLU A 207 -12.76 -16.91 -30.83
C GLU A 207 -13.48 -16.68 -29.49
N ALA A 208 -13.20 -15.56 -28.78
CA ALA A 208 -13.76 -15.30 -27.46
C ALA A 208 -15.28 -15.06 -27.53
N PRO A 209 -16.10 -15.85 -26.80
CA PRO A 209 -17.55 -15.69 -26.81
C PRO A 209 -17.98 -14.44 -26.04
N LEU A 210 -19.09 -13.83 -26.49
CA LEU A 210 -19.73 -12.75 -25.73
C LEU A 210 -20.57 -13.34 -24.59
N GLU A 211 -20.16 -13.13 -23.34
CA GLU A 211 -20.79 -13.74 -22.17
C GLU A 211 -20.89 -12.79 -20.97
N ILE A 212 -21.80 -13.12 -20.05
CA ILE A 212 -21.95 -12.37 -18.80
C ILE A 212 -20.91 -12.91 -17.81
N GLY A 213 -19.88 -12.11 -17.53
CA GLY A 213 -18.95 -12.39 -16.44
C GLY A 213 -19.64 -12.16 -15.10
N GLN A 214 -19.78 -13.20 -14.28
CA GLN A 214 -20.43 -13.11 -12.97
C GLN A 214 -19.57 -13.72 -11.87
N VAL A 215 -19.36 -12.95 -10.81
CA VAL A 215 -18.76 -13.41 -9.56
C VAL A 215 -19.82 -13.40 -8.47
N MET A 216 -19.86 -14.46 -7.66
CA MET A 216 -20.78 -14.59 -6.55
C MET A 216 -19.99 -14.81 -5.27
N LEU A 217 -20.19 -13.92 -4.30
CA LEU A 217 -19.62 -14.03 -2.96
C LEU A 217 -20.72 -14.58 -2.05
N PRO A 218 -20.72 -15.90 -1.78
CA PRO A 218 -21.64 -16.45 -0.79
C PRO A 218 -21.34 -15.82 0.57
N ASP A 219 -22.38 -15.63 1.37
CA ASP A 219 -22.24 -15.15 2.75
C ASP A 219 -21.46 -13.83 2.87
N PHE A 220 -21.75 -12.85 2.01
CA PHE A 220 -21.04 -11.57 2.04
C PHE A 220 -21.85 -10.47 2.73
N GLU A 221 -23.16 -10.44 2.51
CA GLU A 221 -24.05 -9.38 2.98
C GLU A 221 -25.14 -9.91 3.91
N TYR A 222 -25.84 -8.97 4.54
CA TYR A 222 -27.11 -9.23 5.22
C TYR A 222 -28.25 -8.53 4.48
N THR A 223 -29.42 -9.16 4.46
CA THR A 223 -30.67 -8.49 4.13
C THR A 223 -31.04 -7.48 5.22
N PRO A 224 -31.97 -6.55 4.97
CA PRO A 224 -32.52 -5.68 6.02
C PRO A 224 -33.12 -6.44 7.22
N PHE A 225 -33.43 -7.73 7.04
CA PHE A 225 -33.97 -8.63 8.08
C PHE A 225 -32.88 -9.46 8.77
N SER A 226 -31.59 -9.12 8.57
CA SER A 226 -30.43 -9.83 9.14
C SER A 226 -30.24 -11.25 8.63
N GLU A 227 -30.79 -11.59 7.46
CA GLU A 227 -30.55 -12.88 6.82
C GLU A 227 -29.30 -12.80 5.94
N VAL A 228 -28.52 -13.87 5.91
CA VAL A 228 -27.30 -13.92 5.10
C VAL A 228 -27.65 -13.96 3.61
N LYS A 229 -26.96 -13.15 2.81
CA LYS A 229 -27.19 -13.04 1.36
C LYS A 229 -25.86 -13.01 0.62
N ALA A 230 -25.85 -13.65 -0.56
CA ALA A 230 -24.73 -13.55 -1.48
C ALA A 230 -24.67 -12.18 -2.17
N ARG A 231 -23.46 -11.64 -2.32
CA ARG A 231 -23.21 -10.49 -3.19
C ARG A 231 -22.93 -10.99 -4.61
N ILE A 232 -23.62 -10.43 -5.59
CA ILE A 232 -23.47 -10.79 -7.01
C ILE A 232 -22.83 -9.59 -7.72
N ASP A 233 -21.78 -9.86 -8.47
CA ASP A 233 -21.04 -8.88 -9.27
C ASP A 233 -21.02 -9.29 -10.74
N ARG A 234 -21.36 -8.38 -11.64
CA ARG A 234 -21.28 -8.59 -13.09
C ARG A 234 -20.49 -7.49 -13.80
N CYS A 235 -19.69 -6.71 -13.08
CA CYS A 235 -18.98 -5.55 -13.63
C CYS A 235 -18.01 -5.95 -14.75
N GLN A 236 -17.40 -7.13 -14.65
CA GLN A 236 -16.50 -7.69 -15.65
C GLN A 236 -17.18 -8.00 -16.99
N THR A 237 -18.52 -7.95 -17.06
CA THR A 237 -19.23 -8.05 -18.34
C THR A 237 -18.92 -6.87 -19.26
N CYS A 238 -18.75 -5.66 -18.70
CA CYS A 238 -18.44 -4.44 -19.48
C CYS A 238 -16.99 -3.95 -19.27
N HIS A 239 -16.39 -4.23 -18.11
CA HIS A 239 -15.03 -3.83 -17.75
C HIS A 239 -14.07 -5.02 -17.92
N LEU A 240 -13.65 -5.33 -19.15
CA LEU A 240 -12.87 -6.54 -19.45
C LEU A 240 -11.36 -6.33 -19.38
N GLY A 241 -10.87 -5.12 -19.63
CA GLY A 241 -9.43 -4.86 -19.74
C GLY A 241 -8.70 -4.72 -18.42
N TRP A 242 -9.37 -4.92 -17.28
CA TRP A 242 -8.82 -4.65 -15.95
C TRP A 242 -7.52 -5.43 -15.65
N ALA A 243 -7.36 -6.63 -16.21
CA ALA A 243 -6.19 -7.49 -16.03
C ALA A 243 -5.15 -7.40 -17.17
N GLU A 244 -5.49 -6.72 -18.28
CA GLU A 244 -4.76 -6.86 -19.54
C GLU A 244 -3.71 -5.77 -19.71
N ASP A 245 -2.43 -6.17 -19.75
CA ASP A 245 -1.30 -5.25 -19.94
C ASP A 245 -1.40 -4.45 -21.25
N THR A 246 -1.88 -5.08 -22.31
CA THR A 246 -2.10 -4.44 -23.62
C THR A 246 -3.16 -3.34 -23.56
N MET A 247 -3.93 -3.28 -22.49
CA MET A 247 -5.03 -2.33 -22.30
C MET A 247 -4.68 -1.19 -21.34
N ALA A 248 -3.43 -1.05 -20.91
CA ALA A 248 -2.99 0.02 -19.99
C ALA A 248 -3.47 1.43 -20.44
N ASP A 249 -3.21 1.81 -21.69
CA ASP A 249 -3.59 3.14 -22.20
C ASP A 249 -4.98 3.18 -22.88
N ALA A 250 -5.82 2.16 -22.67
CA ALA A 250 -7.14 2.11 -23.31
C ALA A 250 -8.10 3.14 -22.69
N PRO A 251 -9.08 3.67 -23.44
CA PRO A 251 -10.10 4.51 -22.85
C PRO A 251 -10.95 3.70 -21.86
N GLN A 252 -11.50 4.38 -20.85
CA GLN A 252 -12.51 3.79 -19.96
C GLN A 252 -13.72 3.32 -20.79
N PRO A 253 -14.31 2.14 -20.52
CA PRO A 253 -14.08 1.26 -19.36
C PRO A 253 -13.03 0.15 -19.58
N PHE A 254 -12.28 0.18 -20.67
CA PHE A 254 -11.42 -0.92 -21.11
C PHE A 254 -9.99 -0.86 -20.58
N THR A 255 -9.65 0.14 -19.78
CA THR A 255 -8.30 0.31 -19.26
C THR A 255 -7.92 -0.75 -18.21
N LYS A 256 -6.62 -1.01 -18.09
CA LYS A 256 -6.06 -1.82 -17.00
C LYS A 256 -6.35 -1.18 -15.64
N HIS A 257 -6.52 -2.03 -14.62
CA HIS A 257 -6.66 -1.54 -13.25
C HIS A 257 -5.42 -0.75 -12.81
N PRO A 258 -5.58 0.45 -12.19
CA PRO A 258 -4.46 1.32 -11.83
C PRO A 258 -3.58 0.77 -10.70
N LEU A 259 -4.05 -0.25 -9.97
CA LEU A 259 -3.35 -0.86 -8.83
C LEU A 259 -3.25 -2.39 -9.03
N PRO A 260 -2.40 -2.89 -9.95
CA PRO A 260 -2.28 -4.33 -10.22
C PRO A 260 -1.74 -5.11 -9.01
N GLU A 261 -0.85 -4.52 -8.21
CA GLU A 261 -0.32 -5.14 -6.99
C GLU A 261 -1.44 -5.44 -5.98
N LEU A 262 -2.46 -4.58 -5.86
CA LEU A 262 -3.59 -4.80 -4.97
C LEU A 262 -4.40 -6.05 -5.37
N LEU A 263 -4.51 -6.31 -6.68
CA LEU A 263 -5.28 -7.42 -7.22
C LEU A 263 -4.64 -8.80 -6.98
N THR A 264 -3.35 -8.83 -6.61
CA THR A 264 -2.69 -10.07 -6.15
C THR A 264 -3.27 -10.59 -4.84
N VAL A 265 -3.88 -9.71 -4.04
CA VAL A 265 -4.55 -10.04 -2.77
C VAL A 265 -6.07 -9.97 -2.90
N HIS A 266 -6.59 -9.07 -3.74
CA HIS A 266 -8.01 -8.87 -3.99
C HIS A 266 -8.35 -9.19 -5.45
N ASN A 267 -8.22 -10.46 -5.87
CA ASN A 267 -8.46 -10.85 -7.26
C ASN A 267 -9.95 -10.68 -7.65
N PRO A 268 -10.29 -9.76 -8.59
CA PRO A 268 -11.67 -9.52 -9.02
C PRO A 268 -12.38 -10.75 -9.58
N GLU A 269 -11.69 -11.74 -10.14
CA GLU A 269 -12.30 -12.99 -10.64
C GLU A 269 -12.94 -13.81 -9.52
N SER A 270 -12.39 -13.73 -8.31
CA SER A 270 -12.90 -14.42 -7.13
C SER A 270 -13.67 -13.49 -6.18
N PHE A 271 -13.30 -12.22 -6.13
CA PHE A 271 -13.78 -11.26 -5.15
C PHE A 271 -14.81 -10.27 -5.73
N GLY A 272 -14.90 -10.13 -7.05
CA GLY A 272 -15.76 -9.13 -7.70
C GLY A 272 -15.25 -7.69 -7.53
N CYS A 273 -15.93 -6.74 -8.17
CA CYS A 273 -15.56 -5.32 -8.16
C CYS A 273 -16.36 -4.50 -7.12
N THR A 274 -17.62 -4.86 -6.90
CA THR A 274 -18.59 -4.19 -6.02
C THR A 274 -18.22 -4.17 -4.54
N PRO A 275 -17.46 -5.13 -3.96
CA PRO A 275 -16.88 -4.95 -2.64
C PRO A 275 -16.03 -3.70 -2.48
N CYS A 276 -15.27 -3.35 -3.51
CA CYS A 276 -14.39 -2.19 -3.49
C CYS A 276 -15.12 -0.93 -4.01
N HIS A 277 -15.86 -1.05 -5.11
CA HIS A 277 -16.39 0.10 -5.84
C HIS A 277 -17.85 0.45 -5.53
N ARG A 278 -18.60 -0.42 -4.83
CA ARG A 278 -20.08 -0.38 -4.72
C ARG A 278 -20.75 -0.52 -6.10
N GLY A 279 -22.00 -0.07 -6.23
CA GLY A 279 -22.84 -0.28 -7.42
C GLY A 279 -23.84 -1.42 -7.26
N GLN A 280 -24.67 -1.60 -8.28
CA GLN A 280 -25.67 -2.65 -8.37
C GLN A 280 -25.12 -3.81 -9.21
N GLY A 281 -24.32 -4.65 -8.56
CA GLY A 281 -23.60 -5.73 -9.24
C GLY A 281 -24.43 -6.67 -10.14
N PRO A 282 -25.70 -7.02 -9.84
CA PRO A 282 -26.52 -7.83 -10.75
C PRO A 282 -26.94 -7.15 -12.06
N ALA A 283 -26.92 -5.82 -12.13
CA ALA A 283 -27.42 -5.09 -13.29
C ALA A 283 -26.43 -5.13 -14.46
N LEU A 284 -26.96 -5.12 -15.69
CA LEU A 284 -26.19 -5.25 -16.94
C LEU A 284 -26.26 -3.99 -17.82
N THR A 285 -26.84 -2.92 -17.28
CA THR A 285 -27.03 -1.62 -17.93
C THR A 285 -26.30 -0.58 -17.10
N LYS A 286 -25.49 0.27 -17.75
CA LYS A 286 -24.61 1.25 -17.08
C LYS A 286 -25.31 2.03 -15.97
N GLY A 287 -26.47 2.65 -16.24
CA GLY A 287 -27.17 3.48 -15.27
C GLY A 287 -27.56 2.74 -13.98
N TYR A 288 -28.19 1.58 -14.12
CA TYR A 288 -28.54 0.72 -12.98
C TYR A 288 -27.30 0.12 -12.30
N ALA A 289 -26.35 -0.45 -13.07
CA ALA A 289 -25.13 -1.06 -12.52
C ALA A 289 -24.30 -0.07 -11.69
N HIS A 290 -24.27 1.20 -12.10
CA HIS A 290 -23.60 2.25 -11.35
C HIS A 290 -24.46 2.82 -10.20
N GLY A 291 -25.78 2.56 -10.21
CA GLY A 291 -26.77 3.14 -9.30
C GLY A 291 -27.14 4.59 -9.65
N ASP A 292 -26.76 5.09 -10.83
CA ASP A 292 -27.04 6.47 -11.25
C ASP A 292 -28.52 6.63 -11.70
N GLU A 293 -29.17 5.56 -12.20
CA GLU A 293 -30.57 5.58 -12.68
C GLU A 293 -31.57 4.91 -11.72
N ASP A 294 -31.10 4.25 -10.66
CA ASP A 294 -31.94 3.60 -9.66
C ASP A 294 -32.02 4.46 -8.39
N HIS A 295 -33.08 5.26 -8.30
CA HIS A 295 -33.32 6.15 -7.15
C HIS A 295 -33.51 5.39 -5.82
N TYR A 296 -33.77 4.08 -5.87
CA TYR A 296 -33.95 3.24 -4.69
C TYR A 296 -32.67 2.48 -4.32
N TRP A 297 -31.63 2.53 -5.16
CA TRP A 297 -30.36 1.87 -4.88
C TRP A 297 -29.52 2.67 -3.88
N GLU A 298 -29.29 2.07 -2.72
CA GLU A 298 -28.69 2.77 -1.57
C GLU A 298 -27.17 2.96 -1.69
N THR A 299 -26.51 2.17 -2.55
CA THR A 299 -25.05 2.12 -2.64
C THR A 299 -24.56 2.27 -4.09
N PRO A 300 -24.72 3.46 -4.70
CA PRO A 300 -24.16 3.73 -6.02
C PRO A 300 -22.63 3.62 -6.01
N ILE A 301 -22.02 3.54 -7.20
CA ILE A 301 -20.57 3.48 -7.34
C ILE A 301 -19.91 4.71 -6.71
N LEU A 302 -18.85 4.45 -5.95
CA LEU A 302 -18.04 5.48 -5.30
C LEU A 302 -17.19 6.23 -6.33
N LYS A 303 -17.01 7.53 -6.12
CA LYS A 303 -16.30 8.43 -7.05
C LYS A 303 -15.13 9.13 -6.35
N GLY A 304 -14.03 9.36 -7.08
CA GLY A 304 -12.86 10.06 -6.55
C GLY A 304 -12.24 9.37 -5.33
N VAL A 305 -11.92 10.14 -4.28
CA VAL A 305 -11.27 9.63 -3.05
C VAL A 305 -12.15 8.70 -2.22
N GLU A 306 -13.45 8.65 -2.50
CA GLU A 306 -14.39 7.78 -1.79
C GLU A 306 -14.28 6.33 -2.24
N ILE A 307 -13.68 6.03 -3.40
CA ILE A 307 -13.44 4.66 -3.88
C ILE A 307 -12.69 3.83 -2.82
N TYR A 308 -11.83 4.47 -2.03
CA TYR A 308 -11.07 3.81 -0.97
C TYR A 308 -11.85 3.61 0.34
N ALA A 309 -13.08 4.11 0.47
CA ALA A 309 -13.85 4.05 1.71
C ALA A 309 -14.18 2.60 2.11
N THR A 310 -14.48 1.75 1.13
CA THR A 310 -14.84 0.34 1.35
C THR A 310 -13.70 -0.51 1.89
N CYS A 311 -12.45 -0.06 1.79
CA CYS A 311 -11.33 -0.76 2.44
C CYS A 311 -11.59 -0.92 3.94
N ASN A 312 -12.25 0.04 4.57
CA ASN A 312 -12.58 0.01 6.00
C ASN A 312 -13.57 -1.11 6.39
N SER A 313 -14.33 -1.66 5.45
CA SER A 313 -15.29 -2.74 5.71
C SER A 313 -14.59 -4.00 6.22
N CYS A 314 -13.36 -4.26 5.75
CA CYS A 314 -12.53 -5.36 6.25
C CYS A 314 -11.34 -4.86 7.07
N HIS A 315 -10.71 -3.75 6.66
CA HIS A 315 -9.51 -3.18 7.27
C HIS A 315 -9.83 -2.10 8.32
N LEU A 316 -10.86 -2.31 9.16
CA LEU A 316 -11.29 -1.34 10.17
C LEU A 316 -10.16 -0.99 11.16
N GLU A 317 -9.46 -2.01 11.68
CA GLU A 317 -8.43 -1.83 12.71
C GLU A 317 -7.09 -1.36 12.15
N GLU A 318 -6.87 -1.49 10.83
CA GLU A 318 -5.64 -1.07 10.16
C GLU A 318 -5.61 0.45 9.92
N SER A 319 -4.67 1.14 10.56
CA SER A 319 -4.46 2.58 10.42
C SER A 319 -3.76 2.97 9.11
N VAL A 320 -3.06 2.04 8.48
CA VAL A 320 -2.26 2.27 7.26
C VAL A 320 -2.60 1.22 6.21
N LEU A 321 -3.00 1.70 5.03
CA LEU A 321 -3.32 0.89 3.87
C LEU A 321 -2.40 1.29 2.71
N LYS A 322 -1.45 0.41 2.37
CA LYS A 322 -0.40 0.66 1.35
C LYS A 322 -0.97 1.16 0.02
N HIS A 323 -2.04 0.51 -0.46
CA HIS A 323 -2.68 0.82 -1.75
C HIS A 323 -3.86 1.82 -1.63
N ALA A 324 -4.06 2.43 -0.46
CA ALA A 324 -5.11 3.42 -0.23
C ALA A 324 -4.57 4.60 0.61
N LYS A 325 -3.50 5.25 0.11
CA LYS A 325 -2.86 6.40 0.75
C LYS A 325 -3.86 7.53 1.10
N PRO A 326 -4.83 7.92 0.25
CA PRO A 326 -5.84 8.91 0.60
C PRO A 326 -6.68 8.49 1.82
N PHE A 327 -7.11 7.22 1.87
CA PHE A 327 -7.91 6.74 3.00
C PHE A 327 -7.12 6.60 4.30
N THR A 328 -5.83 6.25 4.20
CA THR A 328 -4.89 6.32 5.33
C THR A 328 -4.82 7.74 5.89
N LYS A 329 -4.70 8.76 5.02
CA LYS A 329 -4.72 10.17 5.44
C LYS A 329 -6.07 10.57 6.06
N ALA A 330 -7.19 10.06 5.55
CA ALA A 330 -8.52 10.27 6.14
C ALA A 330 -8.61 9.72 7.57
N LYS A 331 -8.16 8.47 7.79
CA LYS A 331 -8.09 7.87 9.15
C LYS A 331 -7.21 8.68 10.09
N GLN A 332 -6.06 9.14 9.61
CA GLN A 332 -5.15 9.99 10.38
C GLN A 332 -5.81 11.33 10.75
N LEU A 333 -6.49 11.98 9.80
CA LEU A 333 -7.15 13.26 10.02
C LEU A 333 -8.26 13.19 11.08
N VAL A 334 -9.04 12.12 11.10
CA VAL A 334 -10.08 11.87 12.12
C VAL A 334 -9.46 11.69 13.51
N LEU A 335 -8.33 10.97 13.59
CA LEU A 335 -7.57 10.80 14.84
C LEU A 335 -6.97 12.13 15.31
N GLU A 336 -6.36 12.89 14.42
CA GLU A 336 -5.65 14.14 14.77
C GLU A 336 -6.59 15.31 15.08
N SER A 337 -7.80 15.30 14.51
CA SER A 337 -8.89 16.25 14.78
C SER A 337 -9.69 15.92 16.04
N GLY A 338 -9.55 14.70 16.57
CA GLY A 338 -10.21 14.31 17.82
C GLY A 338 -11.72 14.16 17.72
N CYS A 339 -12.26 13.77 16.56
CA CYS A 339 -13.71 13.60 16.38
C CYS A 339 -14.32 12.61 17.39
N PHE A 340 -13.54 11.59 17.77
CA PHE A 340 -13.88 10.60 18.78
C PHE A 340 -14.04 11.19 20.19
N GLY A 341 -13.59 12.43 20.45
CA GLY A 341 -13.79 13.11 21.73
C GLY A 341 -15.27 13.35 22.03
N CYS A 342 -16.04 13.75 21.01
CA CYS A 342 -17.47 14.03 21.13
C CYS A 342 -18.37 12.94 20.53
N HIS A 343 -17.89 12.22 19.52
CA HIS A 343 -18.65 11.18 18.82
C HIS A 343 -18.20 9.78 19.23
N GLU A 344 -19.14 8.85 19.31
CA GLU A 344 -18.82 7.43 19.34
C GLU A 344 -18.39 6.98 17.94
N ILE A 345 -17.19 6.42 17.81
CA ILE A 345 -16.61 5.99 16.53
C ILE A 345 -15.94 4.63 16.75
N LYS A 346 -16.52 3.56 16.20
CA LYS A 346 -15.96 2.19 16.28
C LYS A 346 -14.49 2.18 15.83
N GLY A 347 -13.63 1.54 16.63
CA GLY A 347 -12.18 1.49 16.40
C GLY A 347 -11.37 2.70 16.92
N TYR A 348 -12.03 3.74 17.44
CA TYR A 348 -11.39 4.98 17.94
C TYR A 348 -11.79 5.36 19.37
N SER A 349 -12.70 4.63 20.01
CA SER A 349 -13.23 4.99 21.34
C SER A 349 -12.15 5.03 22.44
N ASP A 350 -11.08 4.24 22.30
CA ASP A 350 -9.94 4.19 23.23
C ASP A 350 -8.79 5.15 22.85
N ALA A 351 -8.97 5.99 21.81
CA ALA A 351 -7.92 6.91 21.40
C ALA A 351 -7.65 7.97 22.50
N PRO A 352 -6.38 8.33 22.73
CA PRO A 352 -6.01 9.28 23.78
C PRO A 352 -6.51 10.69 23.46
N LYS A 353 -6.79 11.46 24.51
CA LYS A 353 -7.23 12.85 24.42
C LYS A 353 -6.22 13.70 23.63
N ILE A 354 -6.72 14.54 22.71
CA ILE A 354 -5.88 15.36 21.84
C ILE A 354 -5.55 16.74 22.42
N GLY A 355 -6.38 17.25 23.33
CA GLY A 355 -6.24 18.57 23.95
C GLY A 355 -5.34 18.52 25.19
N PRO A 356 -4.67 19.63 25.52
CA PRO A 356 -3.87 19.71 26.74
C PRO A 356 -4.75 19.63 28.00
N SER A 357 -4.15 19.25 29.12
CA SER A 357 -4.80 19.35 30.42
C SER A 357 -5.15 20.80 30.75
N LEU A 358 -6.34 21.01 31.33
CA LEU A 358 -6.83 22.32 31.74
C LEU A 358 -6.74 22.54 33.26
N ASN A 359 -6.25 21.55 34.00
CA ASN A 359 -6.25 21.56 35.47
C ASN A 359 -5.33 22.61 36.11
N ALA A 360 -4.24 23.02 35.43
CA ALA A 360 -3.24 23.96 35.95
C ALA A 360 -3.09 25.21 35.08
N LEU A 361 -4.16 25.63 34.41
CA LEU A 361 -4.10 26.64 33.35
C LEU A 361 -3.61 28.02 33.83
N THR A 362 -3.96 28.42 35.06
CA THR A 362 -3.57 29.70 35.68
C THR A 362 -2.08 29.82 35.97
N GLY A 363 -1.35 28.70 36.06
CA GLY A 363 0.11 28.73 36.18
C GLY A 363 0.81 29.05 34.85
N LYS A 364 0.10 28.87 33.73
CA LYS A 364 0.63 29.05 32.37
C LYS A 364 0.24 30.40 31.76
N THR A 365 -1.02 30.81 31.92
CA THR A 365 -1.62 31.97 31.25
C THR A 365 -2.56 32.73 32.18
N ASN A 366 -3.09 33.87 31.73
CA ASN A 366 -4.01 34.73 32.48
C ASN A 366 -5.47 34.57 32.02
N PRO A 367 -6.45 35.00 32.86
CA PRO A 367 -7.87 34.91 32.52
C PRO A 367 -8.26 35.61 31.21
N GLU A 368 -7.68 36.77 30.91
CA GLU A 368 -7.98 37.56 29.73
C GLU A 368 -7.62 36.79 28.44
N TRP A 369 -6.49 36.08 28.47
CA TRP A 369 -6.09 35.23 27.36
C TRP A 369 -7.02 34.02 27.20
N ILE A 370 -7.42 33.36 28.29
CA ILE A 370 -8.36 32.22 28.27
C ILE A 370 -9.67 32.64 27.62
N TYR A 371 -10.23 33.77 28.08
CA TYR A 371 -11.45 34.35 27.54
C TYR A 371 -11.36 34.60 26.03
N ARG A 372 -10.32 35.29 25.58
CA ARG A 372 -10.11 35.60 24.15
C ARG A 372 -9.93 34.34 23.31
N TRP A 373 -9.18 33.37 23.82
CA TRP A 373 -9.00 32.08 23.17
C TRP A 373 -10.34 31.34 22.99
N LEU A 374 -11.22 31.37 23.99
CA LEU A 374 -12.56 30.76 23.89
C LEU A 374 -13.48 31.48 22.91
N ARG A 375 -13.34 32.81 22.76
CA ARG A 375 -14.16 33.60 21.82
C ARG A 375 -13.80 33.31 20.37
N ASN A 376 -12.51 33.33 20.02
CA ASN A 376 -12.05 33.02 18.68
C ASN A 376 -10.60 32.52 18.66
N PRO A 377 -10.36 31.19 18.77
CA PRO A 377 -9.02 30.63 18.73
C PRO A 377 -8.22 31.03 17.48
N ARG A 378 -8.91 31.17 16.33
CA ARG A 378 -8.29 31.45 15.03
C ARG A 378 -7.76 32.86 14.86
N GLU A 379 -8.26 33.81 15.66
CA GLU A 379 -7.70 35.16 15.70
C GLU A 379 -6.26 35.15 16.27
N TYR A 380 -5.99 34.23 17.19
CA TYR A 380 -4.66 34.03 17.79
C TYR A 380 -3.82 32.97 17.05
N ASN A 381 -4.41 31.93 16.48
CA ASN A 381 -3.71 31.01 15.60
C ASN A 381 -4.65 30.53 14.47
N PRO A 382 -4.49 31.05 13.23
CA PRO A 382 -5.31 30.63 12.08
C PRO A 382 -5.30 29.12 11.80
N HIS A 383 -4.27 28.42 12.26
CA HIS A 383 -4.01 26.99 12.03
C HIS A 383 -4.20 26.15 13.31
N THR A 384 -4.91 26.67 14.31
CA THR A 384 -5.21 25.92 15.54
C THR A 384 -6.12 24.72 15.27
N ARG A 385 -5.83 23.61 15.98
CA ARG A 385 -6.71 22.44 16.04
C ARG A 385 -7.91 22.61 16.97
N MET A 386 -7.86 23.56 17.92
CA MET A 386 -9.01 23.83 18.78
C MET A 386 -10.10 24.51 17.94
N PRO A 387 -11.25 23.85 17.74
CA PRO A 387 -12.28 24.40 16.87
C PRO A 387 -12.95 25.61 17.52
N ASN A 388 -13.57 26.45 16.70
CA ASN A 388 -14.31 27.60 17.21
C ASN A 388 -15.71 27.16 17.68
N PHE A 389 -15.92 27.22 18.99
CA PHE A 389 -17.20 26.91 19.62
C PHE A 389 -18.20 28.06 19.54
N GLY A 390 -17.79 29.25 19.06
CA GLY A 390 -18.64 30.42 18.84
C GLY A 390 -19.45 30.80 20.07
N PHE A 391 -18.81 30.78 21.24
CA PHE A 391 -19.41 31.17 22.52
C PHE A 391 -19.69 32.67 22.53
N PRO A 392 -20.88 33.13 22.95
CA PRO A 392 -21.09 34.54 23.28
C PRO A 392 -20.24 34.97 24.49
N ASP A 393 -20.12 36.28 24.72
CA ASP A 393 -19.26 36.84 25.78
C ASP A 393 -19.59 36.26 27.17
N GLU A 394 -20.88 36.16 27.51
CA GLU A 394 -21.35 35.61 28.79
C GLU A 394 -20.91 34.15 29.02
N GLU A 395 -20.98 33.32 27.98
CA GLU A 395 -20.59 31.91 28.08
C GLU A 395 -19.07 31.75 28.13
N ALA A 396 -18.33 32.52 27.34
CA ALA A 396 -16.88 32.53 27.37
C ALA A 396 -16.35 33.01 28.74
N GLU A 397 -16.99 34.01 29.34
CA GLU A 397 -16.65 34.49 30.69
C GLU A 397 -16.96 33.42 31.76
N ALA A 398 -18.13 32.78 31.70
CA ALA A 398 -18.50 31.72 32.63
C ALA A 398 -17.53 30.53 32.57
N ILE A 399 -17.20 30.07 31.36
CA ILE A 399 -16.20 29.01 31.15
C ILE A 399 -14.83 29.44 31.69
N THR A 400 -14.42 30.69 31.43
CA THR A 400 -13.16 31.24 31.96
C THR A 400 -13.14 31.24 33.48
N ALA A 401 -14.22 31.69 34.13
CA ALA A 401 -14.34 31.69 35.60
C ALA A 401 -14.16 30.28 36.18
N TYR A 402 -14.79 29.26 35.58
CA TYR A 402 -14.60 27.88 36.00
C TYR A 402 -13.17 27.38 35.80
N LEU A 403 -12.56 27.63 34.64
CA LEU A 403 -11.18 27.21 34.36
C LEU A 403 -10.17 27.87 35.31
N VAL A 404 -10.39 29.13 35.67
CA VAL A 404 -9.59 29.84 36.69
C VAL A 404 -9.80 29.21 38.07
N SER A 405 -11.04 28.87 38.42
CA SER A 405 -11.37 28.23 39.71
C SER A 405 -10.64 26.90 39.89
N ILE A 406 -10.68 25.99 38.90
CA ILE A 406 -9.97 24.71 38.97
C ILE A 406 -8.44 24.90 38.90
N GLY A 407 -7.97 25.90 38.13
CA GLY A 407 -6.55 26.24 38.03
C GLY A 407 -5.96 26.68 39.38
N LYS A 408 -6.70 27.49 40.15
CA LYS A 408 -6.31 27.91 41.51
C LYS A 408 -6.29 26.75 42.52
N GLN A 409 -7.09 25.71 42.30
CA GLN A 409 -7.14 24.50 43.13
C GLN A 409 -6.09 23.46 42.75
N SER A 410 -5.27 23.73 41.73
CA SER A 410 -4.21 22.83 41.30
C SER A 410 -3.07 22.79 42.31
N ASN A 411 -2.59 21.59 42.62
CA ASN A 411 -1.39 21.38 43.45
C ASN A 411 -0.08 21.61 42.65
N TYR A 412 -0.13 22.29 41.50
CA TYR A 412 1.07 22.63 40.75
C TYR A 412 1.89 23.67 41.52
N THR A 413 2.95 23.21 42.18
CA THR A 413 4.07 24.02 42.65
C THR A 413 5.11 24.11 41.53
N PRO A 414 5.34 25.28 40.90
CA PRO A 414 6.45 25.44 39.98
C PRO A 414 7.77 25.05 40.67
N VAL A 415 8.62 24.22 40.05
CA VAL A 415 9.98 23.93 40.58
C VAL A 415 10.80 25.20 40.66
N ALA A 416 10.52 26.13 39.75
CA ALA A 416 11.02 27.47 39.74
C ALA A 416 10.35 28.34 40.81
N VAL A 417 11.08 28.65 41.88
CA VAL A 417 10.79 29.84 42.72
C VAL A 417 10.55 31.04 41.79
N GLN A 418 9.50 31.84 42.01
CA GLN A 418 9.31 33.10 41.29
C GLN A 418 10.65 33.86 41.17
N GLY A 419 11.06 34.21 39.94
CA GLY A 419 12.38 34.80 39.68
C GLY A 419 13.49 33.80 39.31
N SER A 420 13.14 32.58 38.92
CA SER A 420 14.09 31.57 38.41
C SER A 420 14.68 31.95 37.05
N TYR A 421 13.91 32.62 36.21
CA TYR A 421 14.35 33.11 34.92
C TYR A 421 15.15 34.40 35.09
N ARG A 422 16.47 34.31 34.85
CA ARG A 422 17.42 35.43 35.00
C ARG A 422 17.80 36.11 33.69
N GLY A 423 16.97 35.96 32.65
CA GLY A 423 17.27 36.47 31.32
C GLY A 423 18.19 35.55 30.51
N GLY A 424 18.29 35.84 29.21
CA GLY A 424 19.15 35.16 28.25
C GLY A 424 19.23 35.97 26.95
N SER A 425 20.16 35.63 26.06
CA SER A 425 20.23 36.20 24.70
C SER A 425 19.11 35.66 23.78
N PRO A 426 18.21 36.51 23.25
CA PRO A 426 17.21 36.10 22.26
C PRO A 426 17.80 35.60 20.95
N GLN A 427 18.96 36.13 20.53
CA GLN A 427 19.63 35.70 19.30
C GLN A 427 20.11 34.25 19.41
N ARG A 428 20.80 33.90 20.51
CA ARG A 428 21.18 32.50 20.79
C ARG A 428 19.97 31.59 20.93
N GLY A 429 18.89 32.09 21.52
CA GLY A 429 17.63 31.34 21.62
C GLY A 429 17.04 31.00 20.26
N ARG A 430 17.10 31.93 19.30
CA ARG A 430 16.68 31.69 17.91
C ARG A 430 17.54 30.62 17.24
N GLU A 431 18.86 30.72 17.35
CA GLU A 431 19.79 29.73 16.80
C GLU A 431 19.56 28.33 17.39
N LEU A 432 19.27 28.24 18.69
CA LEU A 432 18.88 26.99 19.34
C LEU A 432 17.55 26.46 18.78
N PHE A 433 16.54 27.32 18.66
CA PHE A 433 15.23 26.94 18.13
C PHE A 433 15.32 26.31 16.72
N GLU A 434 16.18 26.90 15.88
CA GLU A 434 16.44 26.45 14.50
C GLU A 434 17.28 25.16 14.43
N SER A 435 18.12 24.88 15.44
CA SER A 435 19.11 23.80 15.35
C SER A 435 18.83 22.56 16.19
N VAL A 436 18.18 22.68 17.35
CA VAL A 436 17.99 21.56 18.30
C VAL A 436 16.74 20.71 18.02
N GLY A 437 15.86 21.18 17.13
CA GLY A 437 14.71 20.42 16.62
C GLY A 437 13.33 21.02 16.91
N CYS A 438 13.23 22.23 17.48
CA CYS A 438 11.94 22.85 17.78
C CYS A 438 11.09 23.06 16.51
N GLN A 439 11.74 23.42 15.39
CA GLN A 439 11.11 23.63 14.08
C GLN A 439 10.51 22.36 13.46
N ALA A 440 10.84 21.17 13.98
CA ALA A 440 10.19 19.95 13.53
C ALA A 440 8.68 19.97 13.83
N CYS A 441 8.27 20.62 14.92
CA CYS A 441 6.87 20.64 15.38
C CYS A 441 6.28 22.05 15.46
N HIS A 442 7.08 23.05 15.83
CA HIS A 442 6.62 24.41 16.09
C HIS A 442 6.88 25.34 14.91
N VAL A 443 5.85 26.09 14.53
CA VAL A 443 5.93 27.19 13.57
C VAL A 443 6.21 28.50 14.30
N VAL A 444 7.07 29.34 13.70
CA VAL A 444 7.32 30.74 14.11
C VAL A 444 7.41 31.62 12.86
N GLY A 445 6.70 32.74 12.87
CA GLY A 445 6.63 33.70 11.78
C GLY A 445 6.09 33.06 10.50
N GLN A 446 6.82 33.26 9.41
CA GLN A 446 6.49 32.72 8.08
C GLN A 446 7.17 31.37 7.81
N ASN A 447 7.87 30.76 8.78
CA ASN A 447 8.50 29.46 8.55
C ASN A 447 7.47 28.33 8.64
N THR A 448 6.78 28.09 7.52
CA THR A 448 5.70 27.11 7.40
C THR A 448 6.10 25.86 6.63
N VAL A 449 7.35 25.79 6.15
CA VAL A 449 7.84 24.76 5.21
C VAL A 449 7.50 23.35 5.67
N VAL A 450 7.73 23.04 6.95
CA VAL A 450 7.47 21.70 7.52
C VAL A 450 5.97 21.35 7.58
N ARG A 451 5.11 22.34 7.84
CA ARG A 451 3.65 22.16 7.84
C ARG A 451 3.13 22.02 6.42
N ASP A 452 3.66 22.80 5.50
CA ASP A 452 3.23 22.79 4.10
C ASP A 452 3.65 21.46 3.42
N GLU A 453 4.85 20.94 3.73
CA GLU A 453 5.30 19.59 3.34
C GLU A 453 4.37 18.47 3.85
N ARG A 454 3.78 18.65 5.04
CA ARG A 454 2.80 17.71 5.62
C ARG A 454 1.42 17.78 4.92
N GLY A 455 1.13 18.88 4.23
CA GLY A 455 -0.12 19.10 3.51
C GLY A 455 -1.37 19.19 4.39
N THR A 456 -1.25 19.72 5.62
CA THR A 456 -2.38 19.90 6.55
C THR A 456 -2.70 21.38 6.80
N SER A 457 -3.98 21.71 7.04
CA SER A 457 -4.40 23.09 7.31
C SER A 457 -4.10 23.57 8.74
N TYR A 458 -3.63 22.70 9.62
CA TYR A 458 -3.40 22.97 11.04
C TYR A 458 -1.98 22.61 11.50
N ASP A 459 -1.59 23.18 12.63
CA ASP A 459 -0.31 22.90 13.27
C ASP A 459 -0.41 21.70 14.23
N ILE A 460 0.61 20.83 14.17
CA ILE A 460 0.67 19.66 15.05
C ILE A 460 1.06 20.03 16.49
N ALA A 461 1.89 21.06 16.66
CA ALA A 461 2.19 21.68 17.95
C ALA A 461 1.78 23.16 17.95
N PRO A 462 1.69 23.82 19.12
CA PRO A 462 1.32 25.23 19.17
C PRO A 462 2.24 26.11 18.33
N GLU A 463 1.65 26.94 17.47
CA GLU A 463 2.31 28.08 16.82
C GLU A 463 2.84 29.06 17.89
N LEU A 464 4.08 29.56 17.72
CA LEU A 464 4.80 30.29 18.76
C LEU A 464 5.09 31.78 18.44
N THR A 465 4.66 32.31 17.30
CA THR A 465 4.89 33.72 16.86
C THR A 465 4.43 34.75 17.88
N ARG A 466 3.46 34.39 18.73
CA ARG A 466 2.88 35.29 19.74
C ARG A 466 2.92 34.70 21.15
N VAL A 467 3.78 33.72 21.40
CA VAL A 467 3.78 32.97 22.67
C VAL A 467 4.12 33.86 23.86
N GLY A 468 4.98 34.86 23.70
CA GLY A 468 5.37 35.80 24.75
C GLY A 468 4.25 36.70 25.27
N SER A 469 3.12 36.80 24.55
CA SER A 469 1.90 37.47 25.04
C SER A 469 0.93 36.54 25.77
N LYS A 470 1.20 35.23 25.77
CA LYS A 470 0.33 34.18 26.33
C LYS A 470 0.86 33.63 27.64
N VAL A 471 2.19 33.45 27.76
CA VAL A 471 2.79 32.68 28.84
C VAL A 471 3.63 33.52 29.80
N ASN A 472 3.80 33.03 31.03
CA ASN A 472 4.73 33.59 32.00
C ASN A 472 6.19 33.16 31.64
N PRO A 473 7.20 34.05 31.76
CA PRO A 473 8.60 33.72 31.51
C PRO A 473 9.17 32.60 32.40
N ASP A 474 8.84 32.57 33.70
CA ASP A 474 9.27 31.49 34.62
C ASP A 474 8.63 30.16 34.20
N TRP A 475 7.34 30.18 33.85
CA TRP A 475 6.65 29.00 33.32
C TRP A 475 7.30 28.50 32.03
N LEU A 476 7.64 29.41 31.11
CA LEU A 476 8.21 29.04 29.82
C LEU A 476 9.60 28.42 29.97
N PHE A 477 10.44 29.00 30.83
CA PHE A 477 11.75 28.45 31.17
C PHE A 477 11.64 27.02 31.73
N ASP A 478 10.74 26.82 32.70
CA ASP A 478 10.54 25.50 33.31
C ASP A 478 9.95 24.49 32.30
N TRP A 479 8.98 24.93 31.50
CA TRP A 479 8.33 24.12 30.47
C TRP A 479 9.29 23.63 29.39
N VAL A 480 10.16 24.48 28.85
CA VAL A 480 11.10 24.04 27.80
C VAL A 480 12.19 23.12 28.37
N ARG A 481 12.53 23.28 29.66
CA ARG A 481 13.51 22.43 30.36
C ARG A 481 12.95 21.03 30.62
N ASP A 482 11.76 20.93 31.21
CA ASP A 482 11.09 19.66 31.51
C ASP A 482 9.56 19.76 31.36
N PRO A 483 9.02 19.55 30.15
CA PRO A 483 7.58 19.64 29.90
C PRO A 483 6.73 18.67 30.75
N ARG A 484 7.27 17.48 31.05
CA ARG A 484 6.53 16.43 31.76
C ARG A 484 6.40 16.67 33.25
N HIS A 485 7.28 17.48 33.82
CA HIS A 485 7.09 17.98 35.17
C HIS A 485 5.78 18.77 35.32
N PHE A 486 5.47 19.65 34.35
CA PHE A 486 4.23 20.43 34.35
C PHE A 486 3.02 19.58 33.96
N ASN A 487 3.16 18.75 32.92
CA ASN A 487 2.09 17.88 32.45
C ASN A 487 2.66 16.48 32.14
N PRO A 488 2.44 15.48 33.02
CA PRO A 488 2.96 14.12 32.84
C PRO A 488 2.51 13.45 31.54
N THR A 489 1.36 13.85 30.98
CA THR A 489 0.80 13.30 29.74
C THR A 489 1.12 14.15 28.50
N THR A 490 2.01 15.15 28.61
CA THR A 490 2.37 15.99 27.48
C THR A 490 3.08 15.20 26.38
N ARG A 491 2.75 15.55 25.14
CA ARG A 491 3.42 15.05 23.93
C ARG A 491 4.71 15.81 23.60
N MET A 492 4.93 16.97 24.21
CA MET A 492 6.17 17.72 24.00
C MET A 492 7.34 16.98 24.69
N PRO A 493 8.33 16.50 23.93
CA PRO A 493 9.43 15.76 24.52
C PRO A 493 10.46 16.69 25.17
N SER A 494 11.32 16.12 26.02
CA SER A 494 12.52 16.82 26.46
C SER A 494 13.60 16.76 25.37
N LEU A 495 14.15 17.92 25.00
CA LEU A 495 15.32 18.02 24.13
C LEU A 495 16.64 18.02 24.91
N ARG A 496 16.60 17.67 26.20
CA ARG A 496 17.76 17.62 27.11
C ARG A 496 18.54 18.94 27.08
N LEU A 497 17.82 20.05 27.19
CA LEU A 497 18.40 21.39 27.22
C LEU A 497 19.16 21.61 28.52
N THR A 498 20.31 22.26 28.46
CA THR A 498 20.95 22.82 29.67
C THR A 498 20.13 24.01 30.20
N GLU A 499 20.37 24.42 31.44
CA GLU A 499 19.69 25.61 31.98
C GLU A 499 19.97 26.86 31.14
N ASP A 500 21.19 27.05 30.64
CA ASP A 500 21.53 28.21 29.81
C ASP A 500 20.85 28.16 28.44
N GLU A 501 20.78 26.99 27.81
CA GLU A 501 20.02 26.79 26.58
C GLU A 501 18.54 27.12 26.78
N ALA A 502 17.94 26.63 27.88
CA ALA A 502 16.57 26.91 28.24
C ALA A 502 16.33 28.41 28.51
N ARG A 503 17.27 29.12 29.17
CA ARG A 503 17.20 30.58 29.37
C ARG A 503 17.24 31.33 28.04
N HIS A 504 18.14 30.95 27.13
CA HIS A 504 18.24 31.56 25.80
C HIS A 504 16.96 31.34 24.99
N LEU A 505 16.42 30.12 24.96
CA LEU A 505 15.16 29.80 24.30
C LEU A 505 13.97 30.57 24.89
N ALA A 506 13.88 30.63 26.22
CA ALA A 506 12.85 31.42 26.90
C ALA A 506 12.96 32.91 26.54
N ALA A 507 14.18 33.47 26.49
CA ALA A 507 14.39 34.86 26.08
C ALA A 507 13.90 35.14 24.66
N TYR A 508 14.21 34.25 23.71
CA TYR A 508 13.73 34.35 22.34
C TYR A 508 12.21 34.27 22.27
N LEU A 509 11.61 33.22 22.82
CA LEU A 509 10.16 33.01 22.76
C LEU A 509 9.37 34.11 23.50
N MET A 510 9.90 34.66 24.60
CA MET A 510 9.28 35.79 25.30
C MET A 510 9.37 37.11 24.52
N SER A 511 10.29 37.22 23.55
CA SER A 511 10.34 38.36 22.64
C SER A 511 9.25 38.32 21.56
N LEU A 512 8.66 37.14 21.31
CA LEU A 512 7.61 36.90 20.32
C LEU A 512 6.23 37.30 20.87
N LYS A 513 5.90 38.59 20.78
CA LYS A 513 4.65 39.17 21.32
C LYS A 513 3.67 39.57 20.23
N ASP A 514 2.37 39.46 20.54
CA ASP A 514 1.30 40.08 19.75
C ASP A 514 1.43 41.60 19.84
N GLN A 515 1.61 42.26 18.69
CA GLN A 515 1.75 43.71 18.60
C GLN A 515 0.40 44.45 18.63
N ARG A 516 -0.72 43.72 18.57
CA ARG A 516 -2.06 44.32 18.60
C ARG A 516 -2.42 44.74 20.02
N ALA A 517 -2.81 46.00 20.19
CA ALA A 517 -3.43 46.47 21.43
C ALA A 517 -4.83 45.86 21.52
N LEU A 518 -5.03 44.94 22.48
CA LEU A 518 -6.31 44.29 22.69
C LEU A 518 -7.03 44.96 23.87
N PRO A 519 -8.33 45.30 23.75
CA PRO A 519 -9.09 45.97 24.82
C PRO A 519 -9.02 45.21 26.13
N SER A 520 -8.79 45.92 27.23
CA SER A 520 -8.90 45.32 28.57
C SER A 520 -10.34 44.86 28.80
N VAL A 521 -10.51 43.61 29.25
CA VAL A 521 -11.82 43.04 29.59
C VAL A 521 -11.83 42.82 31.09
N SER A 522 -12.78 43.44 31.79
CA SER A 522 -13.01 43.16 33.21
C SER A 522 -13.79 41.85 33.33
N LEU A 523 -13.18 40.82 33.91
CA LEU A 523 -13.76 39.49 34.06
C LEU A 523 -14.08 39.18 35.52
N GLU A 524 -15.31 38.76 35.81
CA GLU A 524 -15.74 38.37 37.17
C GLU A 524 -15.42 36.89 37.45
N VAL A 525 -14.14 36.52 37.41
CA VAL A 525 -13.71 35.12 37.47
C VAL A 525 -13.94 34.42 38.81
N GLU A 526 -14.25 35.18 39.87
CA GLU A 526 -14.53 34.65 41.21
C GLU A 526 -16.04 34.51 41.49
N ASN A 527 -16.89 34.91 40.54
CA ASN A 527 -18.34 34.86 40.70
C ASN A 527 -18.83 33.40 40.72
N ALA A 528 -19.38 32.95 41.86
CA ALA A 528 -19.84 31.57 42.06
C ALA A 528 -20.93 31.14 41.07
N MET A 529 -21.80 32.03 40.61
CA MET A 529 -22.81 31.72 39.59
C MET A 529 -22.16 31.48 38.23
N LYS A 530 -21.20 32.33 37.84
CA LYS A 530 -20.43 32.15 36.59
C LYS A 530 -19.63 30.86 36.61
N ILE A 531 -19.00 30.52 37.73
CA ILE A 531 -18.27 29.25 37.91
C ILE A 531 -19.21 28.04 37.69
N ARG A 532 -20.38 28.02 38.34
CA ARG A 532 -21.36 26.94 38.15
C ARG A 532 -21.88 26.86 36.71
N ARG A 533 -22.12 28.01 36.08
CA ARG A 533 -22.54 28.07 34.67
C ARG A 533 -21.43 27.55 33.74
N GLY A 534 -20.18 27.90 34.01
CA GLY A 534 -19.01 27.43 33.28
C GLY A 534 -18.83 25.92 33.35
N ASP A 535 -18.98 25.32 34.53
CA ASP A 535 -18.98 23.86 34.72
C ASP A 535 -20.04 23.18 33.83
N ALA A 536 -21.29 23.66 33.90
CA ALA A 536 -22.39 23.13 33.10
C ALA A 536 -22.16 23.27 31.59
N LEU A 537 -21.57 24.39 31.14
CA LEU A 537 -21.22 24.61 29.74
C LEU A 537 -20.11 23.65 29.28
N ILE A 538 -19.04 23.50 30.04
CA ILE A 538 -17.93 22.59 29.73
C ILE A 538 -18.41 21.16 29.57
N ARG A 539 -19.27 20.69 30.48
CA ARG A 539 -19.92 19.36 30.37
C ARG A 539 -20.83 19.31 29.15
N GLY A 540 -21.68 20.31 28.96
CA GLY A 540 -22.68 20.36 27.90
C GLY A 540 -22.13 20.48 26.47
N TYR A 541 -20.90 20.97 26.30
CA TYR A 541 -20.16 21.00 25.03
C TYR A 541 -19.15 19.85 24.89
N GLY A 542 -19.00 19.01 25.92
CA GLY A 542 -18.14 17.83 25.88
C GLY A 542 -16.65 18.15 25.86
N CYS A 543 -16.20 19.26 26.46
CA CYS A 543 -14.79 19.66 26.42
C CYS A 543 -13.87 18.59 27.02
N ALA A 544 -14.38 17.83 28.00
CA ALA A 544 -13.68 16.71 28.63
C ALA A 544 -13.36 15.54 27.67
N GLY A 545 -14.03 15.46 26.51
CA GLY A 545 -13.72 14.50 25.46
C GLY A 545 -12.36 14.76 24.79
N CYS A 546 -11.94 16.02 24.72
CA CYS A 546 -10.64 16.41 24.17
C CYS A 546 -9.64 16.80 25.25
N HIS A 547 -10.09 17.34 26.39
CA HIS A 547 -9.23 17.88 27.44
C HIS A 547 -9.28 17.02 28.71
N GLU A 548 -8.17 16.98 29.44
CA GLU A 548 -8.17 16.50 30.81
C GLU A 548 -8.68 17.61 31.74
N ILE A 549 -9.77 17.33 32.47
CA ILE A 549 -10.45 18.24 33.36
C ILE A 549 -10.84 17.46 34.62
N LYS A 550 -10.36 17.94 35.78
CA LYS A 550 -10.57 17.31 37.08
C LYS A 550 -12.06 17.19 37.39
N GLY A 551 -12.52 16.00 37.76
CA GLY A 551 -13.92 15.71 38.07
C GLY A 551 -14.81 15.50 36.84
N MET A 552 -14.20 15.30 35.66
CA MET A 552 -14.88 14.99 34.40
C MET A 552 -14.24 13.79 33.67
N GLU A 553 -13.49 12.96 34.38
CA GLU A 553 -12.72 11.84 33.80
C GLU A 553 -13.63 10.74 33.25
N ARG A 554 -14.85 10.62 33.77
CA ARG A 554 -15.84 9.59 33.42
C ARG A 554 -17.01 10.15 32.60
N GLU A 555 -16.90 11.36 32.07
CA GLU A 555 -17.96 11.95 31.24
C GLU A 555 -18.11 11.20 29.91
N GLY A 556 -19.38 11.01 29.51
CA GLY A 556 -19.72 10.32 28.27
C GLY A 556 -19.55 11.20 27.02
N LYS A 557 -19.75 10.59 25.85
CA LYS A 557 -19.80 11.31 24.57
C LYS A 557 -21.07 12.17 24.50
N VAL A 558 -20.93 13.41 24.00
CA VAL A 558 -22.03 14.40 23.97
C VAL A 558 -22.73 14.49 22.61
N SER A 559 -22.29 13.72 21.61
CA SER A 559 -22.77 13.82 20.23
C SER A 559 -23.23 12.48 19.67
N VAL A 560 -23.81 12.52 18.47
CA VAL A 560 -24.34 11.34 17.78
C VAL A 560 -23.26 10.31 17.50
N ASN A 561 -23.65 9.03 17.47
CA ASN A 561 -22.78 7.93 17.07
C ASN A 561 -22.49 8.01 15.56
N LEU A 562 -21.20 7.99 15.19
CA LEU A 562 -20.77 8.02 13.78
C LEU A 562 -20.38 6.64 13.23
N SER A 563 -20.42 5.59 14.05
CA SER A 563 -20.00 4.23 13.69
C SER A 563 -20.80 3.60 12.55
N ASP A 564 -21.99 4.14 12.28
CA ASP A 564 -22.89 3.73 11.20
C ASP A 564 -23.42 4.93 10.38
N PHE A 565 -22.70 6.06 10.41
CA PHE A 565 -23.20 7.28 9.79
C PHE A 565 -23.33 7.16 8.26
N GLY A 566 -22.52 6.31 7.62
CA GLY A 566 -22.51 6.09 6.17
C GLY A 566 -23.78 5.42 5.62
N ARG A 567 -24.62 4.81 6.46
CA ARG A 567 -25.91 4.21 6.05
C ARG A 567 -27.09 5.16 6.10
N LYS A 568 -26.94 6.34 6.71
CA LYS A 568 -28.05 7.29 6.82
C LYS A 568 -28.51 7.73 5.44
N LYS A 569 -29.81 7.68 5.19
CA LYS A 569 -30.39 8.17 3.94
C LYS A 569 -30.58 9.69 3.98
N VAL A 570 -30.73 10.31 2.81
CA VAL A 570 -30.88 11.77 2.70
C VAL A 570 -32.14 12.25 3.45
N GLU A 571 -33.21 11.46 3.46
CA GLU A 571 -34.46 11.76 4.14
C GLU A 571 -34.32 11.73 5.68
N GLN A 572 -33.24 11.14 6.18
CA GLN A 572 -32.90 11.10 7.61
C GLN A 572 -31.97 12.24 8.03
N MET A 573 -31.62 13.14 7.10
CA MET A 573 -30.78 14.30 7.33
C MET A 573 -31.64 15.56 7.49
N ASP A 574 -31.36 16.33 8.52
CA ASP A 574 -32.04 17.61 8.77
C ASP A 574 -31.28 18.74 8.07
N PHE A 575 -31.90 19.33 7.04
CA PHE A 575 -31.35 20.47 6.29
C PHE A 575 -31.71 21.83 6.91
N GLY A 576 -32.38 21.85 8.07
CA GLY A 576 -32.81 23.08 8.73
C GLY A 576 -33.65 23.96 7.79
N ASN A 577 -33.37 25.26 7.79
CA ASN A 577 -34.09 26.26 6.98
C ASN A 577 -33.46 26.47 5.57
N ILE A 578 -32.63 25.53 5.10
CA ILE A 578 -31.93 25.65 3.81
C ILE A 578 -32.74 24.94 2.73
N HIS A 579 -33.19 25.70 1.74
CA HIS A 579 -34.06 25.20 0.66
C HIS A 579 -33.52 25.48 -0.74
N GLU A 580 -32.32 26.06 -0.86
CA GLU A 580 -31.75 26.44 -2.15
C GLU A 580 -30.77 25.38 -2.68
N LEU A 581 -31.08 24.88 -3.88
CA LEU A 581 -30.25 23.92 -4.62
C LEU A 581 -29.36 24.68 -5.61
N PRO A 582 -28.03 24.44 -5.63
CA PRO A 582 -27.21 24.89 -6.75
C PRO A 582 -27.55 23.99 -7.95
N ARG A 583 -28.47 24.44 -8.82
CA ARG A 583 -29.15 23.59 -9.81
C ARG A 583 -28.23 22.98 -10.88
N ASN A 584 -26.99 23.45 -11.04
CA ASN A 584 -26.01 22.97 -12.02
C ASN A 584 -24.54 23.10 -11.56
N SER A 585 -24.25 22.99 -10.25
CA SER A 585 -22.88 23.14 -9.73
C SER A 585 -22.23 21.78 -9.46
N GLU A 586 -20.95 21.63 -9.82
CA GLU A 586 -20.09 20.54 -9.33
C GLU A 586 -19.80 20.66 -7.82
N ILE A 587 -20.14 21.80 -7.22
CA ILE A 587 -19.85 22.12 -5.83
C ILE A 587 -21.05 21.72 -4.96
N ASP A 588 -20.78 20.90 -3.95
CA ASP A 588 -21.77 20.37 -3.00
C ASP A 588 -22.36 21.46 -2.05
N PHE A 589 -21.67 22.59 -1.91
CA PHE A 589 -21.98 23.72 -1.03
C PHE A 589 -21.51 25.04 -1.65
N GLN A 590 -22.36 26.05 -1.72
CA GLN A 590 -22.00 27.39 -2.19
C GLN A 590 -22.59 28.46 -1.27
N GLN A 591 -21.74 29.40 -0.85
CA GLN A 591 -22.20 30.64 -0.25
C GLN A 591 -22.25 31.71 -1.32
N ASN A 592 -23.40 32.32 -1.50
CA ASN A 592 -23.61 33.39 -2.47
C ASN A 592 -23.09 34.73 -1.91
N ALA A 593 -22.85 35.68 -2.80
CA ALA A 593 -22.33 37.00 -2.44
C ALA A 593 -23.27 37.80 -1.51
N ASP A 594 -24.57 37.52 -1.56
CA ASP A 594 -25.61 38.10 -0.69
C ASP A 594 -25.71 37.41 0.68
N GLY A 595 -24.87 36.41 0.95
CA GLY A 595 -24.83 35.65 2.20
C GLY A 595 -25.79 34.47 2.26
N THR A 596 -26.64 34.25 1.24
CA THR A 596 -27.48 33.04 1.15
C THR A 596 -26.60 31.80 0.94
N ILE A 597 -27.09 30.63 1.39
CA ILE A 597 -26.33 29.38 1.34
C ILE A 597 -27.14 28.35 0.57
N ALA A 598 -26.53 27.83 -0.49
CA ALA A 598 -27.07 26.75 -1.30
C ALA A 598 -26.32 25.46 -1.00
N VAL A 599 -27.06 24.38 -0.76
CA VAL A 599 -26.49 23.05 -0.52
C VAL A 599 -27.20 22.04 -1.40
N LYS A 600 -26.44 21.15 -2.03
CA LYS A 600 -27.02 20.06 -2.80
C LYS A 600 -27.76 19.12 -1.84
N HIS A 601 -29.04 18.85 -2.10
CA HIS A 601 -29.88 17.97 -1.27
C HIS A 601 -29.54 16.49 -1.47
N THR A 602 -28.36 16.12 -1.00
CA THR A 602 -27.76 14.78 -1.05
C THR A 602 -27.00 14.54 0.26
N TRP A 603 -26.68 13.28 0.55
CA TRP A 603 -25.87 12.93 1.71
C TRP A 603 -24.50 13.63 1.67
N SER A 604 -23.86 13.63 0.49
CA SER A 604 -22.57 14.27 0.27
C SER A 604 -22.62 15.78 0.53
N GLY A 605 -23.64 16.45 -0.01
CA GLY A 605 -23.87 17.88 0.20
C GLY A 605 -24.09 18.22 1.66
N TRP A 606 -24.90 17.42 2.37
CA TRP A 606 -25.15 17.61 3.79
C TRP A 606 -23.87 17.50 4.64
N VAL A 607 -23.07 16.45 4.40
CA VAL A 607 -21.81 16.23 5.14
C VAL A 607 -20.81 17.33 4.86
N TYR A 608 -20.68 17.73 3.59
CA TYR A 608 -19.80 18.82 3.21
C TYR A 608 -20.19 20.12 3.91
N GLY A 609 -21.48 20.50 3.87
CA GLY A 609 -21.99 21.68 4.56
C GLY A 609 -21.76 21.63 6.06
N LYS A 610 -21.99 20.47 6.70
CA LYS A 610 -21.76 20.27 8.14
C LYS A 610 -20.29 20.41 8.53
N LEU A 611 -19.35 19.90 7.73
CA LEU A 611 -17.91 20.00 8.01
C LEU A 611 -17.36 21.40 7.70
N LYS A 612 -17.90 22.08 6.68
CA LYS A 612 -17.53 23.44 6.31
C LYS A 612 -18.03 24.47 7.33
N ASN A 613 -19.30 24.34 7.74
CA ASN A 613 -19.95 25.16 8.76
C ASN A 613 -20.87 24.29 9.62
N ALA A 614 -20.38 23.88 10.80
CA ALA A 614 -21.10 22.98 11.70
C ALA A 614 -22.46 23.50 12.21
N ARG A 615 -22.68 24.81 12.14
CA ARG A 615 -23.91 25.49 12.60
C ARG A 615 -24.90 25.78 11.47
N LEU A 616 -24.56 25.39 10.25
CA LEU A 616 -25.34 25.66 9.05
C LEU A 616 -26.82 25.26 9.16
N TYR A 617 -27.08 24.09 9.74
CA TYR A 617 -28.44 23.53 9.89
C TYR A 617 -29.07 23.82 11.27
N ALA A 618 -28.63 24.88 11.96
CA ALA A 618 -29.29 25.30 13.19
C ALA A 618 -30.65 25.94 12.88
N THR A 619 -31.63 25.72 13.75
CA THR A 619 -32.93 26.40 13.70
C THR A 619 -33.18 27.10 15.04
N GLU A 620 -34.23 27.92 15.12
CA GLU A 620 -34.64 28.59 16.35
C GLU A 620 -34.98 27.62 17.50
N ARG A 621 -35.23 26.34 17.18
CA ARG A 621 -35.49 25.27 18.16
C ARG A 621 -34.33 24.29 18.33
N ILE A 622 -33.53 24.08 17.28
CA ILE A 622 -32.46 23.09 17.26
C ILE A 622 -31.11 23.80 17.32
N VAL A 623 -30.57 23.90 18.53
CA VAL A 623 -29.25 24.47 18.79
C VAL A 623 -28.15 23.47 18.39
N GLN A 624 -27.28 23.86 17.47
CA GLN A 624 -26.14 23.06 17.03
C GLN A 624 -24.90 23.37 17.87
N LYS A 625 -24.42 22.37 18.61
CA LYS A 625 -23.26 22.49 19.51
C LYS A 625 -21.92 22.08 18.89
N MET A 626 -21.95 21.41 17.73
CA MET A 626 -20.72 21.01 17.02
C MET A 626 -19.91 22.28 16.66
N PRO A 627 -18.63 22.37 17.05
CA PRO A 627 -17.82 23.55 16.80
C PRO A 627 -17.31 23.56 15.36
N VAL A 628 -16.84 24.72 14.90
CA VAL A 628 -16.31 24.91 13.54
C VAL A 628 -14.81 24.59 13.53
N PHE A 629 -14.43 23.50 12.86
CA PHE A 629 -13.03 23.08 12.69
C PHE A 629 -12.32 23.78 11.52
N SER A 630 -13.10 24.38 10.60
CA SER A 630 -12.60 25.14 9.45
C SER A 630 -11.61 24.37 8.57
N PHE A 631 -11.97 23.12 8.28
CA PHE A 631 -11.28 22.26 7.32
C PHE A 631 -11.26 22.88 5.91
N ASN A 632 -10.18 22.64 5.18
CA ASN A 632 -10.15 22.93 3.74
C ASN A 632 -10.92 21.87 2.94
N ASP A 633 -11.13 22.10 1.65
CA ASP A 633 -12.01 21.25 0.84
C ASP A 633 -11.46 19.83 0.66
N GLU A 634 -10.13 19.67 0.60
CA GLU A 634 -9.48 18.35 0.53
C GLU A 634 -9.64 17.57 1.84
N GLU A 635 -9.46 18.24 2.99
CA GLU A 635 -9.71 17.64 4.31
C GLU A 635 -11.17 17.20 4.46
N ILE A 636 -12.12 18.01 3.98
CA ILE A 636 -13.55 17.64 4.00
C ILE A 636 -13.80 16.42 3.12
N LYS A 637 -13.22 16.35 1.90
CA LYS A 637 -13.34 15.17 1.02
C LYS A 637 -12.79 13.91 1.70
N LEU A 638 -11.66 14.01 2.38
CA LEU A 638 -11.06 12.89 3.13
C LEU A 638 -11.93 12.44 4.31
N ILE A 639 -12.39 13.37 5.15
CA ILE A 639 -13.28 13.05 6.29
C ILE A 639 -14.60 12.46 5.78
N ARG A 640 -15.15 12.98 4.68
CA ARG A 640 -16.36 12.45 4.05
C ARG A 640 -16.15 11.01 3.58
N SER A 641 -15.03 10.71 2.91
CA SER A 641 -14.66 9.33 2.54
C SER A 641 -14.59 8.41 3.77
N PHE A 642 -14.02 8.88 4.88
CA PHE A 642 -14.07 8.15 6.15
C PHE A 642 -15.51 7.92 6.63
N LEU A 643 -16.37 8.94 6.63
CA LEU A 643 -17.76 8.81 7.07
C LEU A 643 -18.59 7.87 6.17
N VAL A 644 -18.34 7.87 4.86
CA VAL A 644 -18.95 6.91 3.91
C VAL A 644 -18.62 5.46 4.26
N SER A 645 -17.43 5.22 4.82
CA SER A 645 -16.96 3.89 5.24
C SER A 645 -17.58 3.39 6.54
N MET A 646 -18.20 4.27 7.33
CA MET A 646 -18.73 3.91 8.64
C MET A 646 -20.11 3.28 8.50
N THR A 647 -20.14 1.97 8.27
CA THR A 647 -21.35 1.14 8.15
C THR A 647 -21.35 0.02 9.19
N ARG A 648 -22.50 -0.54 9.58
CA ARG A 648 -22.56 -1.75 10.45
C ARG A 648 -22.10 -3.02 9.74
N ASP A 649 -22.23 -3.05 8.42
CA ASP A 649 -22.09 -4.25 7.62
C ASP A 649 -20.61 -4.60 7.46
N VAL A 650 -20.20 -5.65 8.16
CA VAL A 650 -18.89 -6.29 8.00
C VAL A 650 -19.15 -7.60 7.25
N PRO A 651 -18.36 -7.93 6.20
CA PRO A 651 -18.46 -9.23 5.54
C PRO A 651 -18.33 -10.38 6.54
N LEU A 652 -18.88 -11.56 6.27
CA LEU A 652 -18.73 -12.71 7.19
C LEU A 652 -17.31 -13.29 7.18
N ALA A 653 -17.04 -14.18 8.15
CA ALA A 653 -15.72 -14.68 8.52
C ALA A 653 -14.79 -15.25 7.41
N PRO A 654 -15.23 -15.78 6.24
CA PRO A 654 -14.26 -16.10 5.19
C PRO A 654 -13.75 -14.87 4.42
N HIS A 655 -14.49 -13.75 4.44
CA HIS A 655 -14.18 -12.53 3.68
C HIS A 655 -13.57 -11.43 4.53
N GLN A 656 -13.40 -11.67 5.84
CA GLN A 656 -12.83 -10.69 6.77
C GLN A 656 -11.30 -10.72 6.76
N ARG A 657 -10.72 -9.55 7.03
CA ARG A 657 -9.29 -9.42 7.29
C ARG A 657 -8.94 -10.10 8.62
N LEU A 658 -8.10 -11.13 8.59
CA LEU A 658 -7.57 -11.75 9.79
C LEU A 658 -6.45 -10.89 10.41
N TYR A 659 -6.68 -10.43 11.63
CA TYR A 659 -5.70 -9.67 12.42
C TYR A 659 -4.81 -10.61 13.25
N THR A 660 -3.74 -11.11 12.61
CA THR A 660 -2.73 -11.90 13.29
C THR A 660 -2.02 -11.08 14.38
N LYS A 661 -1.32 -11.75 15.31
CA LYS A 661 -0.49 -11.07 16.32
C LYS A 661 0.42 -10.01 15.69
N HIS A 662 1.07 -10.37 14.58
CA HIS A 662 1.93 -9.49 13.81
C HIS A 662 1.24 -8.20 13.35
N VAL A 663 0.02 -8.30 12.81
CA VAL A 663 -0.75 -7.12 12.37
C VAL A 663 -1.13 -6.25 13.58
N LYS A 664 -1.49 -6.86 14.71
CA LYS A 664 -1.81 -6.13 15.94
C LYS A 664 -0.60 -5.35 16.48
N ASP A 665 0.58 -5.97 16.45
CA ASP A 665 1.84 -5.31 16.85
C ASP A 665 2.18 -4.14 15.91
N LEU A 666 1.95 -4.29 14.60
CA LEU A 666 2.07 -3.18 13.63
C LEU A 666 1.13 -2.02 13.96
N GLU A 667 -0.15 -2.31 14.21
CA GLU A 667 -1.15 -1.29 14.45
C GLU A 667 -0.97 -0.55 15.78
N ALA A 668 -0.58 -1.25 16.83
CA ALA A 668 -0.22 -0.61 18.10
C ALA A 668 0.95 0.36 17.91
N GLY A 669 1.99 -0.05 17.18
CA GLY A 669 3.14 0.79 16.83
C GLY A 669 2.78 2.01 16.00
N ARG A 670 1.97 1.84 14.94
CA ARG A 670 1.51 2.92 14.06
C ARG A 670 0.72 3.97 14.83
N LYS A 671 -0.23 3.55 15.70
CA LYS A 671 -1.00 4.46 16.55
C LYS A 671 -0.10 5.25 17.49
N LEU A 672 0.87 4.60 18.13
CA LEU A 672 1.81 5.23 19.04
C LEU A 672 2.78 6.20 18.33
N SER A 673 3.23 5.83 17.13
CA SER A 673 4.07 6.66 16.26
C SER A 673 3.38 7.95 15.85
N VAL A 674 2.08 7.92 15.53
CA VAL A 674 1.28 9.12 15.26
C VAL A 674 1.04 9.92 16.55
N HIS A 675 0.76 9.25 17.67
CA HIS A 675 0.52 9.92 18.94
C HIS A 675 1.69 10.82 19.38
N TYR A 676 2.91 10.28 19.33
CA TYR A 676 4.15 11.00 19.65
C TYR A 676 4.77 11.73 18.46
N ASN A 677 4.12 11.67 17.29
CA ASN A 677 4.51 12.35 16.06
C ASN A 677 5.92 11.95 15.59
N CYS A 678 6.32 10.68 15.74
CA CYS A 678 7.60 10.15 15.30
C CYS A 678 7.82 10.36 13.78
N ILE A 679 6.74 10.26 13.01
CA ILE A 679 6.70 10.50 11.56
C ILE A 679 7.04 11.94 11.16
N GLN A 680 7.08 12.88 12.10
CA GLN A 680 7.48 14.26 11.80
C GLN A 680 8.98 14.37 11.49
N CYS A 681 9.77 13.56 12.20
CA CYS A 681 11.22 13.50 12.03
C CYS A 681 11.64 12.32 11.16
N HIS A 682 11.05 11.15 11.40
CA HIS A 682 11.43 9.91 10.73
C HIS A 682 10.49 9.62 9.56
N ASP A 683 11.05 9.16 8.45
CA ASP A 683 10.28 8.45 7.43
C ASP A 683 10.12 6.99 7.91
N VAL A 684 8.87 6.55 8.09
CA VAL A 684 8.52 5.20 8.55
C VAL A 684 7.42 4.65 7.66
N GLU A 685 7.67 3.53 6.98
CA GLU A 685 6.74 2.93 6.01
C GLU A 685 6.33 3.90 4.89
N GLU A 686 7.30 4.63 4.32
CA GLU A 686 7.11 5.68 3.29
C GLU A 686 6.20 6.83 3.74
N ARG A 687 6.20 7.13 5.04
CA ARG A 687 5.37 8.16 5.64
C ARG A 687 6.21 9.01 6.58
N GLY A 688 6.12 10.31 6.39
CA GLY A 688 6.73 11.26 7.30
C GLY A 688 8.07 11.79 6.80
N GLY A 689 9.00 12.00 7.73
CA GLY A 689 10.25 12.68 7.43
C GLY A 689 10.08 14.15 7.06
N PHE A 690 8.95 14.79 7.40
CA PHE A 690 8.58 16.13 6.94
C PHE A 690 9.60 17.22 7.33
N VAL A 691 10.32 17.06 8.44
CA VAL A 691 11.38 18.02 8.83
C VAL A 691 12.61 17.95 7.91
N ARG A 692 12.79 16.88 7.14
CA ARG A 692 13.97 16.68 6.29
C ARG A 692 14.07 17.75 5.20
N VAL A 693 12.96 18.38 4.82
CA VAL A 693 12.91 19.53 3.89
C VAL A 693 13.76 20.73 4.36
N LEU A 694 14.05 20.84 5.66
CA LEU A 694 14.89 21.90 6.22
C LEU A 694 16.39 21.69 5.98
N TYR A 695 16.79 20.52 5.48
CA TYR A 695 18.20 20.14 5.32
C TYR A 695 18.51 19.84 3.86
N GLU A 696 19.38 20.64 3.25
CA GLU A 696 19.86 20.40 1.89
C GLU A 696 20.64 19.07 1.79
N ASP A 697 21.47 18.77 2.80
CA ASP A 697 22.17 17.48 2.89
C ASP A 697 21.34 16.46 3.71
N PRO A 698 20.91 15.33 3.11
CA PRO A 698 20.17 14.27 3.80
C PRO A 698 20.88 13.68 5.02
N GLY A 699 22.22 13.77 5.06
CA GLY A 699 23.06 13.31 6.18
C GLY A 699 22.96 14.18 7.42
N LEU A 700 22.48 15.42 7.28
CA LEU A 700 22.25 16.38 8.38
C LEU A 700 20.83 16.31 8.97
N GLY A 701 19.92 15.59 8.30
CA GLY A 701 18.55 15.37 8.76
C GLY A 701 18.37 14.11 9.63
N PRO A 702 17.21 13.97 10.30
CA PRO A 702 16.87 12.76 11.02
C PRO A 702 16.82 11.54 10.08
N PRO A 703 17.33 10.37 10.49
CA PRO A 703 17.42 9.20 9.62
C PRO A 703 16.03 8.64 9.26
N PRO A 704 15.86 8.07 8.04
CA PRO A 704 14.71 7.21 7.77
C PRO A 704 14.79 5.94 8.64
N LEU A 705 13.64 5.35 8.93
CA LEU A 705 13.50 4.08 9.65
C LEU A 705 12.83 3.06 8.71
N PRO A 706 13.62 2.37 7.88
CA PRO A 706 13.08 1.43 6.90
C PRO A 706 12.43 0.22 7.58
N GLU A 707 11.71 -0.60 6.80
CA GLU A 707 11.04 -1.83 7.27
C GLU A 707 12.01 -2.81 7.97
N THR A 708 13.30 -2.72 7.68
CA THR A 708 14.37 -3.54 8.25
C THR A 708 14.90 -3.05 9.60
N GLN A 709 14.30 -2.01 10.19
CA GLN A 709 14.79 -1.42 11.44
C GLN A 709 14.81 -2.39 12.63
N GLY A 710 13.84 -3.32 12.72
CA GLY A 710 13.82 -4.36 13.75
C GLY A 710 14.91 -5.42 13.56
N ALA A 711 15.28 -5.71 12.32
CA ALA A 711 16.43 -6.56 12.01
C ALA A 711 17.78 -5.85 12.30
N LYS A 712 17.81 -4.50 12.27
CA LYS A 712 19.05 -3.73 12.41
C LYS A 712 19.61 -3.68 13.83
N VAL A 713 18.77 -3.39 14.82
CA VAL A 713 19.23 -3.04 16.17
C VAL A 713 18.83 -4.10 17.19
N GLN A 714 19.68 -4.31 18.19
CA GLN A 714 19.36 -5.21 19.30
C GLN A 714 18.20 -4.69 20.12
N GLU A 715 17.40 -5.62 20.63
CA GLU A 715 16.21 -5.34 21.45
C GLU A 715 16.59 -4.55 22.70
N GLN A 716 17.60 -5.01 23.46
CA GLN A 716 18.05 -4.36 24.69
C GLN A 716 18.59 -2.94 24.45
N TRP A 717 19.29 -2.75 23.33
CA TRP A 717 19.79 -1.42 22.97
C TRP A 717 18.66 -0.47 22.60
N LEU A 718 17.69 -0.94 21.80
CA LEU A 718 16.55 -0.12 21.41
C LEU A 718 15.74 0.30 22.64
N TYR A 719 15.53 -0.62 23.58
CA TYR A 719 14.92 -0.32 24.87
C TYR A 719 15.65 0.82 25.60
N ALA A 720 16.97 0.66 25.81
CA ALA A 720 17.79 1.63 26.52
C ALA A 720 17.83 2.99 25.80
N PHE A 721 17.90 2.97 24.46
CA PHE A 721 17.94 4.15 23.62
C PHE A 721 16.62 4.91 23.64
N LEU A 722 15.47 4.23 23.58
CA LEU A 722 14.16 4.90 23.67
C LEU A 722 13.91 5.49 25.05
N LYS A 723 14.44 4.86 26.11
CA LYS A 723 14.38 5.36 27.48
C LYS A 723 15.25 6.62 27.67
N ASN A 724 16.51 6.57 27.21
CA ASN A 724 17.47 7.67 27.29
C ASN A 724 18.34 7.73 26.02
N PRO A 725 17.94 8.51 24.99
CA PRO A 725 18.66 8.56 23.72
C PRO A 725 20.11 9.07 23.88
N THR A 726 21.06 8.26 23.43
CA THR A 726 22.49 8.62 23.37
C THR A 726 22.86 9.23 22.01
N THR A 727 23.83 10.13 21.94
CA THR A 727 24.28 10.71 20.67
C THR A 727 24.98 9.67 19.79
N ILE A 728 24.38 9.33 18.64
CA ILE A 728 24.97 8.41 17.65
C ILE A 728 25.76 9.17 16.58
N ARG A 729 25.35 10.40 16.26
CA ARG A 729 25.93 11.25 15.21
C ARG A 729 26.33 12.60 15.83
N PRO A 730 27.55 12.73 16.38
CA PRO A 730 27.98 13.93 17.11
C PRO A 730 27.97 15.23 16.27
N TRP A 731 28.05 15.12 14.95
CA TRP A 731 27.99 16.26 14.04
C TRP A 731 26.58 16.83 13.83
N LEU A 732 25.52 16.12 14.24
CA LEU A 732 24.15 16.63 14.17
C LEU A 732 23.86 17.56 15.35
N LYS A 733 23.46 18.79 15.03
CA LYS A 733 22.89 19.72 16.04
C LYS A 733 21.48 19.29 16.46
N LEU A 734 20.74 18.66 15.56
CA LEU A 734 19.40 18.12 15.81
C LEU A 734 19.46 17.00 16.86
N ARG A 735 18.58 17.05 17.87
CA ARG A 735 18.56 16.07 18.96
C ARG A 735 17.40 15.09 18.80
N MET A 736 17.67 13.80 18.96
CA MET A 736 16.62 12.79 19.15
C MET A 736 15.91 13.09 20.49
N PRO A 737 14.59 13.36 20.51
CA PRO A 737 13.90 13.78 21.72
C PRO A 737 13.75 12.65 22.74
N THR A 738 13.72 12.99 24.04
CA THR A 738 13.33 12.08 25.11
C THR A 738 11.84 12.22 25.37
N PHE A 739 11.06 11.23 24.96
CA PHE A 739 9.62 11.20 25.22
C PHE A 739 9.26 10.62 26.59
N GLN A 740 10.20 10.04 27.35
CA GLN A 740 9.95 9.40 28.65
C GLN A 740 8.86 8.31 28.59
N PHE A 741 8.90 7.46 27.56
CA PHE A 741 7.94 6.36 27.39
C PHE A 741 7.82 5.48 28.64
N SER A 742 6.61 4.99 28.90
CA SER A 742 6.38 3.88 29.83
C SER A 742 6.99 2.59 29.29
N GLU A 743 7.18 1.61 30.18
CA GLU A 743 7.73 0.29 29.82
C GLU A 743 6.88 -0.40 28.73
N ASP A 744 5.56 -0.30 28.83
CA ASP A 744 4.62 -0.85 27.86
C ASP A 744 4.73 -0.17 26.49
N GLU A 745 4.85 1.16 26.46
CA GLU A 745 5.03 1.92 25.22
C GLU A 745 6.34 1.58 24.51
N ILE A 746 7.44 1.41 25.26
CA ILE A 746 8.71 0.95 24.69
C ILE A 746 8.54 -0.44 24.08
N GLY A 747 7.87 -1.36 24.79
CA GLY A 747 7.57 -2.70 24.31
C GLY A 747 6.74 -2.70 23.01
N VAL A 748 5.76 -1.80 22.90
CA VAL A 748 4.98 -1.60 21.66
C VAL A 748 5.88 -1.16 20.51
N ILE A 749 6.77 -0.18 20.72
CA ILE A 749 7.69 0.31 19.67
C ILE A 749 8.68 -0.79 19.24
N GLN A 750 9.20 -1.60 20.17
CA GLN A 750 10.09 -2.71 19.84
C GLN A 750 9.38 -3.77 18.99
N LYS A 751 8.19 -4.21 19.43
CA LYS A 751 7.38 -5.18 18.67
C LYS A 751 6.99 -4.64 17.31
N TYR A 752 6.70 -3.35 17.21
CA TYR A 752 6.41 -2.69 15.94
C TYR A 752 7.57 -2.81 14.94
N PHE A 753 8.79 -2.42 15.32
CA PHE A 753 9.94 -2.51 14.41
C PHE A 753 10.29 -3.96 14.06
N LEU A 754 10.16 -4.89 15.01
CA LEU A 754 10.37 -6.32 14.74
C LEU A 754 9.31 -6.86 13.78
N ALA A 755 8.04 -6.50 13.97
CA ALA A 755 6.97 -6.84 13.05
C ALA A 755 7.23 -6.24 11.66
N MET A 756 7.66 -4.98 11.54
CA MET A 756 8.06 -4.43 10.24
C MET A 756 9.14 -5.30 9.55
N SER A 757 10.06 -5.86 10.33
CA SER A 757 11.12 -6.75 9.86
C SER A 757 10.73 -8.23 9.77
N LYS A 758 9.44 -8.59 9.95
CA LYS A 758 8.95 -9.98 9.95
C LYS A 758 9.63 -10.88 10.99
N GLN A 759 9.96 -10.30 12.15
CA GLN A 759 10.56 -10.99 13.29
C GLN A 759 9.61 -11.00 14.48
N ASP A 760 9.64 -12.08 15.26
CA ASP A 760 8.99 -12.13 16.57
C ASP A 760 9.88 -11.49 17.64
N PHE A 761 9.23 -11.00 18.71
CA PHE A 761 9.94 -10.49 19.88
C PHE A 761 10.60 -11.62 20.67
N GLU A 762 11.92 -11.61 20.69
CA GLU A 762 12.76 -12.50 21.48
C GLU A 762 13.89 -11.71 22.14
N LEU A 763 14.02 -11.81 23.47
CA LEU A 763 15.16 -11.22 24.18
C LEU A 763 16.38 -12.11 23.99
N ARG A 764 17.28 -11.69 23.10
CA ARG A 764 18.53 -12.40 22.78
C ARG A 764 19.72 -11.79 23.50
N GLU A 765 20.63 -12.63 23.97
CA GLU A 765 21.88 -12.21 24.62
C GLU A 765 23.07 -12.27 23.63
N TYR A 766 23.22 -11.22 22.82
CA TYR A 766 24.29 -11.15 21.81
C TYR A 766 25.71 -11.09 22.42
N ALA A 767 25.82 -10.70 23.69
CA ALA A 767 27.10 -10.67 24.40
C ALA A 767 27.66 -12.09 24.64
N ALA A 768 26.81 -13.11 24.78
CA ALA A 768 27.24 -14.48 25.00
C ALA A 768 27.69 -15.19 23.71
N THR A 769 27.44 -14.60 22.53
CA THR A 769 27.78 -15.21 21.24
C THR A 769 29.28 -15.41 21.09
N ARG A 770 29.69 -16.67 20.90
CA ARG A 770 31.09 -17.07 20.68
C ARG A 770 31.51 -16.67 19.27
N VAL A 771 32.63 -15.98 19.18
CA VAL A 771 33.26 -15.63 17.90
C VAL A 771 34.07 -16.82 17.39
N ASP A 772 33.84 -17.21 16.14
CA ASP A 772 34.65 -18.23 15.47
C ASP A 772 36.04 -17.68 15.16
N ALA A 773 37.08 -18.38 15.62
CA ALA A 773 38.47 -17.99 15.44
C ALA A 773 38.84 -17.85 13.95
N LYS A 774 38.18 -18.60 13.06
CA LYS A 774 38.45 -18.56 11.61
C LYS A 774 38.21 -17.19 10.99
N TYR A 775 37.35 -16.36 11.58
CA TYR A 775 36.96 -15.05 11.05
C TYR A 775 37.81 -13.87 11.57
N ILE A 776 38.61 -14.07 12.62
CA ILE A 776 39.29 -12.97 13.32
C ILE A 776 40.37 -12.30 12.46
N ALA A 777 41.30 -13.09 11.90
CA ALA A 777 42.39 -12.57 11.07
C ALA A 777 41.88 -12.10 9.69
N PRO A 778 41.04 -12.87 8.97
CA PRO A 778 40.40 -12.42 7.73
C PRO A 778 39.64 -11.10 7.88
N GLY A 779 38.85 -10.95 8.96
CA GLY A 779 38.05 -9.76 9.18
C GLY A 779 38.88 -8.49 9.35
N ARG A 780 40.05 -8.59 10.01
CA ARG A 780 40.98 -7.46 10.15
C ARG A 780 41.59 -7.08 8.80
N LYS A 781 42.08 -8.07 8.04
CA LYS A 781 42.66 -7.86 6.70
C LYS A 781 41.65 -7.13 5.81
N LEU A 782 40.41 -7.62 5.75
CA LEU A 782 39.36 -7.05 4.91
C LEU A 782 38.94 -5.64 5.36
N PHE A 783 38.89 -5.37 6.67
CA PHE A 783 38.54 -4.05 7.20
C PHE A 783 39.56 -2.97 6.81
N GLU A 784 40.84 -3.33 6.78
CA GLU A 784 41.92 -2.46 6.29
C GLU A 784 41.88 -2.31 4.77
N LEU A 785 41.70 -3.42 4.05
CA LEU A 785 41.64 -3.44 2.58
C LEU A 785 40.49 -2.57 2.04
N TYR A 786 39.31 -2.68 2.63
CA TYR A 786 38.13 -1.90 2.26
C TYR A 786 38.09 -0.51 2.92
N GLN A 787 39.17 -0.13 3.62
CA GLN A 787 39.39 1.20 4.18
C GLN A 787 38.24 1.70 5.06
N CYS A 788 37.60 0.81 5.83
CA CYS A 788 36.41 1.14 6.60
C CYS A 788 36.64 2.29 7.60
N ALA A 789 37.86 2.38 8.15
CA ALA A 789 38.27 3.44 9.08
C ALA A 789 38.34 4.84 8.47
N LYS A 790 38.33 4.99 7.13
CA LYS A 790 38.31 6.30 6.47
C LYS A 790 37.01 7.04 6.67
N CYS A 791 35.89 6.36 6.90
CA CYS A 791 34.60 7.00 7.13
C CYS A 791 34.06 6.74 8.55
N HIS A 792 34.44 5.61 9.16
CA HIS A 792 33.94 5.19 10.47
C HIS A 792 34.96 5.46 11.59
N PRO A 793 34.61 6.26 12.61
CA PRO A 793 35.44 6.42 13.80
C PRO A 793 35.65 5.07 14.52
N THR A 794 36.88 4.80 14.95
CA THR A 794 37.25 3.64 15.77
C THR A 794 37.95 4.04 17.08
N GLY A 795 37.97 5.33 17.39
CA GLY A 795 38.44 5.94 18.65
C GLY A 795 39.85 6.53 18.64
N SER A 796 40.57 6.51 17.51
CA SER A 796 41.88 7.18 17.36
C SER A 796 42.17 7.72 15.94
N ALA A 797 41.23 7.61 15.01
CA ALA A 797 41.39 8.14 13.65
C ALA A 797 41.15 9.65 13.64
N ASP A 798 42.04 10.41 13.02
CA ASP A 798 41.81 11.83 12.73
C ASP A 798 40.83 11.92 11.56
N LEU A 799 39.61 12.38 11.87
CA LEU A 799 38.52 12.55 10.92
C LEU A 799 38.22 14.02 10.66
N SER A 800 39.13 14.92 11.05
CA SER A 800 38.96 16.38 10.96
C SER A 800 38.88 16.89 9.52
N GLU A 801 39.40 16.14 8.54
CA GLU A 801 39.37 16.48 7.12
C GLU A 801 38.04 16.10 6.42
N LEU A 802 37.18 15.30 7.05
CA LEU A 802 35.90 14.90 6.46
C LEU A 802 34.82 15.92 6.76
N SER A 803 34.00 16.21 5.75
CA SER A 803 32.79 16.99 5.96
C SER A 803 31.82 16.20 6.87
N ALA A 804 30.95 16.92 7.60
CA ALA A 804 29.97 16.31 8.49
C ALA A 804 29.06 15.28 7.79
N SER A 805 28.91 15.36 6.47
CA SER A 805 28.08 14.44 5.71
C SER A 805 28.82 13.22 5.16
N ASP A 806 30.16 13.25 5.16
CA ASP A 806 31.00 12.09 4.81
C ASP A 806 31.34 11.22 6.03
N LEU A 807 31.04 11.71 7.23
CA LEU A 807 31.19 10.97 8.47
C LEU A 807 30.12 9.88 8.62
N ALA A 808 30.58 8.66 8.94
CA ALA A 808 29.71 7.54 9.26
C ALA A 808 29.70 7.24 10.77
N PRO A 809 28.68 6.55 11.31
CA PRO A 809 28.60 6.24 12.74
C PRO A 809 29.79 5.42 13.24
N ASP A 810 30.19 5.66 14.51
CA ASP A 810 31.27 4.93 15.19
C ASP A 810 30.96 3.41 15.25
N LEU A 811 31.81 2.61 14.59
CA LEU A 811 31.66 1.15 14.54
C LEU A 811 32.09 0.47 15.85
N GLY A 812 32.82 1.15 16.72
CA GLY A 812 33.07 0.72 18.10
C GLY A 812 31.79 0.62 18.93
N LEU A 813 30.69 1.26 18.52
CA LEU A 813 29.37 1.10 19.15
C LEU A 813 28.57 -0.08 18.59
N ALA A 814 29.03 -0.73 17.52
CA ALA A 814 28.28 -1.77 16.83
C ALA A 814 27.90 -2.92 17.77
N TYR A 815 28.83 -3.39 18.62
CA TYR A 815 28.62 -4.54 19.51
C TYR A 815 27.46 -4.38 20.52
N LYS A 816 27.14 -3.14 20.89
CA LYS A 816 26.01 -2.83 21.76
C LYS A 816 24.73 -2.61 20.97
N ARG A 817 24.83 -2.17 19.71
CA ARG A 817 23.71 -1.59 18.97
C ARG A 817 23.14 -2.50 17.90
N LEU A 818 23.98 -3.05 17.03
CA LEU A 818 23.55 -3.71 15.79
C LEU A 818 23.33 -5.21 16.00
N LYS A 819 22.60 -5.90 15.13
CA LYS A 819 22.60 -7.37 15.13
C LYS A 819 23.73 -7.88 14.23
N PRO A 820 24.57 -8.86 14.65
CA PRO A 820 25.69 -9.32 13.83
C PRO A 820 25.25 -9.91 12.49
N GLU A 821 24.09 -10.59 12.46
CA GLU A 821 23.45 -11.08 11.24
C GLU A 821 23.08 -9.95 10.27
N TRP A 822 22.57 -8.82 10.77
CA TRP A 822 22.24 -7.66 9.95
C TRP A 822 23.47 -6.98 9.37
N ILE A 823 24.58 -6.94 10.12
CA ILE A 823 25.84 -6.37 9.62
C ILE A 823 26.33 -7.14 8.39
N VAL A 824 26.14 -8.47 8.36
CA VAL A 824 26.48 -9.30 7.19
C VAL A 824 25.67 -8.86 5.98
N ASP A 825 24.34 -8.82 6.11
CA ASP A 825 23.46 -8.44 5.00
C ASP A 825 23.70 -6.99 4.53
N TRP A 826 24.01 -6.09 5.47
CA TRP A 826 24.32 -4.68 5.19
C TRP A 826 25.64 -4.51 4.44
N ILE A 827 26.66 -5.29 4.74
CA ILE A 827 27.95 -5.26 4.06
C ILE A 827 27.84 -5.81 2.63
N ILE A 828 26.99 -6.83 2.43
CA ILE A 828 26.76 -7.43 1.11
C ILE A 828 26.08 -6.43 0.18
N ASP A 829 24.98 -5.82 0.64
CA ASP A 829 24.21 -4.88 -0.18
C ASP A 829 23.67 -3.72 0.67
N PRO A 830 24.49 -2.67 0.89
CA PRO A 830 24.11 -1.56 1.74
C PRO A 830 22.98 -0.73 1.15
N GLN A 831 22.90 -0.61 -0.18
CA GLN A 831 21.84 0.15 -0.87
C GLN A 831 20.48 -0.52 -0.74
N LYS A 832 20.43 -1.86 -0.79
CA LYS A 832 19.18 -2.60 -0.59
C LYS A 832 18.60 -2.44 0.81
N LEU A 833 19.44 -2.41 1.85
CA LEU A 833 18.95 -2.25 3.23
C LEU A 833 18.73 -0.79 3.65
N GLN A 834 19.48 0.14 3.07
CA GLN A 834 19.36 1.56 3.34
C GLN A 834 19.57 2.38 2.05
N PRO A 835 18.52 2.52 1.22
CA PRO A 835 18.61 3.26 -0.04
C PRO A 835 19.14 4.68 0.15
N GLY A 836 20.07 5.10 -0.71
CA GLY A 836 20.70 6.43 -0.64
C GLY A 836 21.78 6.54 0.45
N THR A 837 22.24 5.42 1.02
CA THR A 837 23.42 5.41 1.89
C THR A 837 24.69 5.79 1.10
N ARG A 838 25.65 6.46 1.74
CA ARG A 838 26.97 6.74 1.13
C ARG A 838 27.95 5.57 1.28
N MET A 839 27.56 4.49 1.97
CA MET A 839 28.40 3.30 2.07
C MET A 839 28.57 2.67 0.68
N PRO A 840 29.81 2.44 0.21
CA PRO A 840 30.05 1.80 -1.07
C PRO A 840 29.63 0.33 -1.05
N THR A 841 29.18 -0.18 -2.19
CA THR A 841 28.98 -1.61 -2.40
C THR A 841 30.34 -2.23 -2.70
N PHE A 842 30.81 -3.15 -1.86
CA PHE A 842 32.10 -3.82 -2.09
C PHE A 842 31.97 -5.06 -2.99
N PHE A 843 30.79 -5.69 -3.00
CA PHE A 843 30.53 -6.94 -3.71
C PHE A 843 29.68 -6.69 -4.96
N TYR A 844 30.30 -6.19 -6.02
CA TYR A 844 29.62 -5.95 -7.29
C TYR A 844 29.29 -7.28 -7.98
N GLU A 845 28.07 -7.40 -8.51
CA GLU A 845 27.58 -8.60 -9.20
C GLU A 845 27.68 -9.92 -8.39
N GLY A 846 27.81 -9.82 -7.07
CA GLY A 846 27.95 -11.00 -6.20
C GLY A 846 29.37 -11.56 -6.13
N GLU A 847 30.38 -10.83 -6.58
CA GLU A 847 31.79 -11.23 -6.52
C GLU A 847 32.59 -10.43 -5.48
N ALA A 848 33.56 -11.08 -4.84
CA ALA A 848 34.46 -10.45 -3.88
C ALA A 848 35.68 -9.79 -4.56
N PRO A 849 36.05 -8.54 -4.23
CA PRO A 849 37.29 -7.94 -4.74
C PRO A 849 38.55 -8.71 -4.35
N ASP A 850 38.58 -9.31 -3.15
CA ASP A 850 39.67 -10.18 -2.70
C ASP A 850 39.26 -11.64 -2.91
N GLN A 851 39.87 -12.31 -3.88
CA GLN A 851 39.55 -13.71 -4.22
C GLN A 851 40.29 -14.73 -3.34
N GLU A 852 41.29 -14.29 -2.58
CA GLU A 852 42.16 -15.16 -1.78
C GLU A 852 41.59 -15.46 -0.39
N THR A 853 41.04 -14.45 0.28
CA THR A 853 40.56 -14.56 1.65
C THR A 853 39.25 -15.33 1.68
N LEU A 854 39.23 -16.43 2.44
CA LEU A 854 38.06 -17.31 2.56
C LEU A 854 37.56 -17.84 1.19
N GLY A 855 38.47 -17.98 0.22
CA GLY A 855 38.15 -18.52 -1.11
C GLY A 855 37.26 -17.62 -1.97
N GLY A 856 37.25 -16.31 -1.73
CA GLY A 856 36.43 -15.36 -2.49
C GLY A 856 34.93 -15.42 -2.16
N ASP A 857 34.52 -16.20 -1.17
CA ASP A 857 33.10 -16.30 -0.80
C ASP A 857 32.63 -15.01 -0.13
N VAL A 858 31.73 -14.30 -0.83
CA VAL A 858 31.17 -13.01 -0.40
C VAL A 858 30.57 -13.09 1.01
N ARG A 859 29.84 -14.15 1.32
CA ARG A 859 29.12 -14.25 2.59
C ARG A 859 30.05 -14.59 3.74
N GLU A 860 31.06 -15.43 3.52
CA GLU A 860 32.10 -15.72 4.50
C GLU A 860 32.98 -14.49 4.77
N GLN A 861 33.31 -13.70 3.74
CA GLN A 861 34.01 -12.42 3.92
C GLN A 861 33.16 -11.39 4.68
N ALA A 862 31.86 -11.27 4.36
CA ALA A 862 30.95 -10.41 5.09
C ALA A 862 30.80 -10.83 6.56
N LYS A 863 30.75 -12.15 6.86
CA LYS A 863 30.81 -12.67 8.24
C LYS A 863 32.12 -12.32 8.93
N ALA A 864 33.25 -12.37 8.22
CA ALA A 864 34.55 -12.00 8.77
C ALA A 864 34.62 -10.52 9.12
N LEU A 865 34.17 -9.64 8.23
CA LEU A 865 34.05 -8.20 8.50
C LEU A 865 33.09 -7.89 9.64
N SER A 866 31.90 -8.49 9.63
CA SER A 866 30.92 -8.37 10.72
C SER A 866 31.54 -8.77 12.06
N THR A 867 32.26 -9.90 12.09
CA THR A 867 33.00 -10.37 13.27
C THR A 867 34.05 -9.35 13.74
N HIS A 868 34.80 -8.74 12.82
CA HIS A 868 35.80 -7.73 13.19
C HIS A 868 35.13 -6.48 13.78
N ILE A 869 34.13 -5.93 13.09
CA ILE A 869 33.33 -4.77 13.52
C ILE A 869 32.73 -5.00 14.90
N TRP A 870 32.16 -6.19 15.11
CA TRP A 870 31.58 -6.60 16.39
C TRP A 870 32.59 -6.60 17.54
N ASN A 871 33.86 -6.92 17.26
CA ASN A 871 34.90 -7.01 18.27
C ASN A 871 35.63 -5.69 18.56
N LEU A 872 35.51 -4.67 17.70
CA LEU A 872 36.17 -3.36 17.89
C LEU A 872 35.87 -2.73 19.26
N GLY A 873 34.60 -2.77 19.69
CA GLY A 873 34.18 -2.22 20.98
C GLY A 873 34.31 -3.18 22.17
N ARG A 874 34.36 -4.50 21.92
CA ARG A 874 34.43 -5.54 22.96
C ARG A 874 35.81 -5.61 23.62
N ARG A 875 36.87 -5.34 22.86
CA ARG A 875 38.28 -5.34 23.32
C ARG A 875 38.68 -4.12 24.15
N LYS A 876 37.89 -3.04 24.18
CA LYS A 876 38.16 -1.85 25.01
C LYS A 876 37.63 -1.98 26.45
N GLN A 877 36.85 -3.03 26.76
CA GLN A 877 36.29 -3.29 28.09
C GLN A 877 36.98 -4.45 28.83
N GLN A 878 37.78 -5.26 28.13
CA GLN A 878 38.74 -6.19 28.69
C GLN A 878 40.10 -5.50 28.77
#